data_AF-A0A7V9VC26-F1
#
_entry.id   AF-A0A7V9VC26-F1
#
_cell.length_a   1.000
_cell.length_b   1.000
_cell.length_c   1.000
_cell.angle_alpha   90.00
_cell.angle_beta   90.00
_cell.angle_gamma   90.00
#
_symmetry.space_group_name_H-M   'P 1'
#
loop_
_entity.id
_entity.type
_entity.pdbx_description
1 polymer ?
#
loop_
_entity_poly.entity_id
_entity_poly.type
_entity_poly.pdbx_seq_one_letter_code
_entity_poly.pdbx_strand_id
1 'polypeptide(L)'
;MDYRRRYRGLIGVRSKVPVRDRAILSLVYTPGVAEACLAIRDDSLASYDLTCRGNTVAILTDGSDIFGSQVGPPEAAIPIEEGKSVLFKTFAGIDAFPICLSTRDPQAIVETGAAIMPTFGAICLDDISAPHAFTVADHLEKAGDIPVFSNQHHGTAVLVLGALQNAVKIVKKDLADVSVVISGAGVAGIGVARLLTRSGIRNVIVCDRAGAIYRYRPERMNWAKAYVAKETNPADRRGGLAEMLKGADVFIGLSTGGIVTEEMVRSMARDPIVFALAVPEAEIAPDLARAAGARVVATGRSDFANTMDISLVFPGFFRGLLDSRARNIRLRTLRYAADALAAMVRPDELHPDMIVPRIFDFRVAPSIAAAVVRGTLEAGEAGRQVDPAEVYEKTRRFVYEGRLLPSKPSTRADQRTFREEAIELRERHGGVLEIQSKIPIRDHHILNLLYVPPAALVPARIIRDEPERVTELTSKGNLVAIVTDGSAVLGLGDIGPQAALPVMEGKAVLFQSLAGVEAFPICLAAREPDEIVRIVEAISPSFGGINLEDISAPRCFEIEAKLRERLDMPVFHDDQHGTAIVVAAALLNGLRLRGGTMGETRVAINGAGAAGIAVAKLLLALGIGDVILCDRAGAIYAGRTGHMDDSKREIAGMTNHSGRVGLLAEVIGGLDAFIGLSAAGALGQDDVRAMAPDPLVFALANPIPEITPDLAKDAGALAVATGRSDYPNQVNNSLAFPGVLRGALDVKARVVNDEMKIAAAVAIAELVTDDELSADYLIPDSLD
;
A
#
# COMPACT_ATOMS: atom_id res chain seq x y z
N MET A 1 20.25 1.77 14.68
CA MET A 1 20.15 2.87 13.71
C MET A 1 20.90 2.54 12.42
N ASP A 2 22.14 2.07 12.49
CA ASP A 2 22.96 1.76 11.29
C ASP A 2 22.29 0.80 10.30
N TYR A 3 21.59 -0.22 10.80
CA TYR A 3 20.76 -1.10 9.99
C TYR A 3 19.73 -0.32 9.13
N ARG A 4 18.98 0.60 9.75
CA ARG A 4 17.97 1.40 9.04
C ARG A 4 18.59 2.32 7.99
N ARG A 5 19.74 2.93 8.29
CA ARG A 5 20.47 3.78 7.32
C ARG A 5 20.98 2.98 6.13
N ARG A 6 21.58 1.81 6.39
CA ARG A 6 22.14 0.94 5.36
C ARG A 6 21.09 0.43 4.39
N TYR A 7 19.91 0.10 4.89
CA TYR A 7 18.86 -0.54 4.11
C TYR A 7 17.69 0.39 3.74
N ARG A 8 17.76 1.68 4.15
CA ARG A 8 16.68 2.67 4.04
C ARG A 8 15.35 2.08 4.53
N GLY A 9 15.28 1.81 5.84
CA GLY A 9 14.13 1.17 6.49
C GLY A 9 14.26 -0.35 6.69
N LEU A 10 13.15 -1.01 7.07
CA LEU A 10 13.10 -2.45 7.37
C LEU A 10 12.33 -3.30 6.35
N ILE A 11 11.57 -2.68 5.45
CA ILE A 11 10.82 -3.35 4.39
C ILE A 11 11.22 -2.82 3.02
N GLY A 12 10.94 -3.59 1.98
CA GLY A 12 10.93 -3.13 0.60
C GLY A 12 9.91 -3.90 -0.25
N VAL A 13 9.62 -3.39 -1.44
CA VAL A 13 8.74 -4.06 -2.42
C VAL A 13 9.59 -4.86 -3.40
N ARG A 14 9.18 -6.09 -3.71
CA ARG A 14 9.93 -6.97 -4.61
C ARG A 14 9.04 -7.76 -5.57
N SER A 15 9.56 -8.03 -6.75
CA SER A 15 8.97 -9.01 -7.68
C SER A 15 9.11 -10.44 -7.17
N LYS A 16 8.00 -11.17 -7.13
CA LYS A 16 7.94 -12.62 -6.95
C LYS A 16 8.48 -13.37 -8.17
N VAL A 17 8.43 -12.75 -9.35
CA VAL A 17 8.85 -13.33 -10.63
C VAL A 17 10.06 -12.55 -11.17
N PRO A 18 11.27 -13.14 -11.19
CA PRO A 18 12.45 -12.44 -11.68
C PRO A 18 12.34 -12.19 -13.18
N VAL A 19 12.34 -10.92 -13.60
CA VAL A 19 12.38 -10.53 -15.02
C VAL A 19 13.82 -10.71 -15.51
N ARG A 20 14.05 -11.70 -16.36
CA ARG A 20 15.38 -12.05 -16.88
C ARG A 20 15.50 -11.91 -18.40
N ASP A 21 14.37 -11.87 -19.08
CA ASP A 21 14.27 -11.82 -20.53
C ASP A 21 12.91 -11.21 -20.93
N ARG A 22 12.75 -10.97 -22.24
CA ARG A 22 11.51 -10.43 -22.82
C ARG A 22 10.32 -11.35 -22.62
N ALA A 23 10.51 -12.68 -22.64
CA ALA A 23 9.40 -13.63 -22.54
C ALA A 23 8.71 -13.51 -21.17
N ILE A 24 9.48 -13.47 -20.08
CA ILE A 24 8.94 -13.28 -18.74
C ILE A 24 8.36 -11.87 -18.57
N LEU A 25 9.03 -10.85 -19.12
CA LEU A 25 8.50 -9.48 -19.08
C LEU A 25 7.12 -9.40 -19.75
N SER A 26 6.94 -10.06 -20.90
CA SER A 26 5.66 -10.09 -21.62
C SER A 26 4.53 -10.82 -20.88
N LEU A 27 4.85 -11.70 -19.93
CA LEU A 27 3.86 -12.36 -19.06
C LEU A 27 3.52 -11.52 -17.82
N VAL A 28 4.54 -10.90 -17.20
CA VAL A 28 4.38 -10.07 -15.99
C VAL A 28 3.72 -8.73 -16.33
N TYR A 29 4.05 -8.18 -17.50
CA TYR A 29 3.60 -6.88 -18.01
C TYR A 29 2.96 -7.05 -19.40
N THR A 30 3.08 -6.05 -20.28
CA THR A 30 2.42 -6.06 -21.59
C THR A 30 3.08 -7.03 -22.58
N PRO A 31 2.29 -7.77 -23.39
CA PRO A 31 0.82 -7.73 -23.48
C PRO A 31 0.08 -8.67 -22.51
N GLY A 32 0.74 -9.64 -21.86
CA GLY A 32 0.09 -10.72 -21.10
C GLY A 32 -0.75 -10.24 -19.91
N VAL A 33 -0.35 -9.14 -19.27
CA VAL A 33 -1.07 -8.54 -18.14
C VAL A 33 -2.52 -8.14 -18.46
N ALA A 34 -2.82 -7.84 -19.73
CA ALA A 34 -4.17 -7.46 -20.16
C ALA A 34 -5.19 -8.59 -19.92
N GLU A 35 -4.79 -9.86 -20.03
CA GLU A 35 -5.69 -10.99 -19.78
C GLU A 35 -6.12 -11.04 -18.30
N ALA A 36 -5.21 -10.73 -17.36
CA ALA A 36 -5.54 -10.66 -15.94
C ALA A 36 -6.49 -9.48 -15.63
N CYS A 37 -6.28 -8.33 -16.28
CA CYS A 37 -7.19 -7.19 -16.17
C CYS A 37 -8.60 -7.54 -16.63
N LEU A 38 -8.71 -8.18 -17.80
CA LEU A 38 -10.01 -8.60 -18.36
C LEU A 38 -10.70 -9.63 -17.45
N ALA A 39 -9.97 -10.61 -16.92
CA ALA A 39 -10.50 -11.59 -15.98
C ALA A 39 -11.06 -10.92 -14.70
N ILE A 40 -10.37 -9.91 -14.15
CA ILE A 40 -10.83 -9.17 -12.97
C ILE A 40 -12.00 -8.24 -13.28
N ARG A 41 -12.02 -7.63 -14.46
CA ARG A 41 -13.16 -6.83 -14.91
C ARG A 41 -14.42 -7.68 -14.98
N ASP A 42 -14.29 -8.91 -15.47
CA ASP A 42 -15.41 -9.84 -15.64
C ASP A 42 -15.81 -10.52 -14.32
N ASP A 43 -14.85 -10.79 -13.42
CA ASP A 43 -15.06 -11.23 -12.03
C ASP A 43 -14.11 -10.50 -11.06
N SER A 44 -14.64 -9.54 -10.31
CA SER A 44 -13.85 -8.75 -9.37
C SER A 44 -13.19 -9.57 -8.27
N LEU A 45 -13.74 -10.76 -7.93
CA LEU A 45 -13.16 -11.65 -6.94
C LEU A 45 -11.89 -12.35 -7.44
N ALA A 46 -11.68 -12.43 -8.76
CA ALA A 46 -10.43 -12.94 -9.33
C ALA A 46 -9.23 -12.07 -8.93
N SER A 47 -9.44 -10.82 -8.51
CA SER A 47 -8.36 -9.95 -8.01
C SER A 47 -7.64 -10.52 -6.79
N TYR A 48 -8.28 -11.36 -5.99
CA TYR A 48 -7.66 -12.04 -4.85
C TYR A 48 -6.64 -13.10 -5.27
N ASP A 49 -6.81 -13.71 -6.45
CA ASP A 49 -5.95 -14.80 -6.93
C ASP A 49 -4.92 -14.31 -7.96
N LEU A 50 -5.26 -13.28 -8.74
CA LEU A 50 -4.46 -12.79 -9.86
C LEU A 50 -3.53 -11.62 -9.50
N THR A 51 -3.64 -11.08 -8.28
CA THR A 51 -2.83 -9.95 -7.81
C THR A 51 -2.39 -10.13 -6.36
N CYS A 52 -1.49 -9.26 -5.89
CA CYS A 52 -1.05 -9.22 -4.50
C CYS A 52 -2.20 -9.00 -3.50
N ARG A 53 -3.37 -8.50 -3.93
CA ARG A 53 -4.53 -8.19 -3.06
C ARG A 53 -4.88 -9.33 -2.10
N GLY A 54 -4.83 -10.58 -2.56
CA GLY A 54 -5.16 -11.74 -1.73
C GLY A 54 -4.23 -12.01 -0.55
N ASN A 55 -3.09 -11.35 -0.49
CA ASN A 55 -2.11 -11.49 0.58
C ASN A 55 -1.66 -10.16 1.22
N THR A 56 -2.21 -9.03 0.78
CA THR A 56 -1.77 -7.71 1.21
C THR A 56 -2.70 -7.10 2.24
N VAL A 57 -2.12 -6.52 3.30
CA VAL A 57 -2.83 -5.78 4.36
C VAL A 57 -2.36 -4.34 4.39
N ALA A 58 -3.28 -3.37 4.38
CA ALA A 58 -2.92 -1.97 4.65
C ALA A 58 -2.84 -1.76 6.16
N ILE A 59 -1.68 -1.36 6.69
CA ILE A 59 -1.58 -0.89 8.06
C ILE A 59 -1.82 0.62 8.07
N LEU A 60 -3.06 1.01 8.36
CA LEU A 60 -3.54 2.38 8.30
C LEU A 60 -3.39 3.05 9.68
N THR A 61 -2.67 4.17 9.72
CA THR A 61 -2.39 4.92 10.94
C THR A 61 -2.34 6.42 10.70
N ASP A 62 -2.69 7.23 11.71
CA ASP A 62 -2.45 8.69 11.73
C ASP A 62 -1.31 9.08 12.71
N GLY A 63 -0.66 8.06 13.30
CA GLY A 63 0.42 8.18 14.27
C GLY A 63 0.06 8.88 15.58
N SER A 64 -1.24 9.10 15.86
CA SER A 64 -1.67 9.95 16.97
C SER A 64 -1.49 9.31 18.34
N ASP A 65 -1.34 7.98 18.44
CA ASP A 65 -1.20 7.27 19.72
C ASP A 65 0.24 6.76 20.00
N ILE A 66 1.22 7.10 19.16
CA ILE A 66 2.60 6.58 19.27
C ILE A 66 3.36 7.15 20.47
N PHE A 67 3.17 8.44 20.78
CA PHE A 67 3.91 9.15 21.83
C PHE A 67 3.01 9.54 23.02
N GLY A 68 1.94 8.78 23.26
CA GLY A 68 0.98 9.04 24.32
C GLY A 68 0.25 10.37 24.11
N SER A 69 0.46 11.36 25.00
CA SER A 69 -0.18 12.68 24.86
C SER A 69 0.56 13.65 23.93
N GLN A 70 1.78 13.32 23.50
CA GLN A 70 2.51 14.12 22.53
C GLN A 70 2.20 13.62 21.13
N VAL A 71 2.16 14.54 20.18
CA VAL A 71 1.78 14.21 18.81
C VAL A 71 2.92 14.63 17.88
N GLY A 72 3.44 13.66 17.12
CA GLY A 72 4.52 13.88 16.16
C GLY A 72 4.01 14.11 14.73
N PRO A 73 4.92 14.31 13.76
CA PRO A 73 4.58 14.23 12.35
C PRO A 73 4.12 12.79 12.01
N PRO A 74 3.20 12.61 11.04
CA PRO A 74 2.75 11.29 10.59
C PRO A 74 3.89 10.34 10.22
N GLU A 75 4.97 10.86 9.62
CA GLU A 75 6.15 10.12 9.22
C GLU A 75 6.88 9.43 10.37
N ALA A 76 6.71 9.94 11.60
CA ALA A 76 7.27 9.30 12.79
C ALA A 76 6.63 7.94 13.08
N ALA A 77 5.49 7.62 12.48
CA ALA A 77 4.85 6.31 12.57
C ALA A 77 5.53 5.24 11.70
N ILE A 78 6.11 5.63 10.57
CA ILE A 78 6.64 4.70 9.56
C ILE A 78 7.59 3.66 10.17
N PRO A 79 8.57 4.00 11.03
CA PRO A 79 9.46 2.99 11.61
C PRO A 79 8.75 1.89 12.40
N ILE A 80 7.66 2.23 13.11
CA ILE A 80 6.87 1.30 13.91
C ILE A 80 6.09 0.36 12.99
N GLU A 81 5.43 0.94 11.99
CA GLU A 81 4.61 0.18 11.05
C GLU A 81 5.43 -0.70 10.11
N GLU A 82 6.64 -0.29 9.72
CA GLU A 82 7.60 -1.18 9.05
C GLU A 82 7.96 -2.39 9.94
N GLY A 83 8.10 -2.18 11.25
CA GLY A 83 8.35 -3.24 12.21
C GLY A 83 7.22 -4.26 12.25
N LYS A 84 5.97 -3.77 12.31
CA LYS A 84 4.77 -4.62 12.25
C LYS A 84 4.65 -5.35 10.91
N SER A 85 5.00 -4.70 9.81
CA SER A 85 5.05 -5.32 8.48
C SER A 85 6.01 -6.51 8.43
N VAL A 86 7.18 -6.40 9.07
CA VAL A 86 8.11 -7.53 9.20
C VAL A 86 7.54 -8.66 10.09
N LEU A 87 6.82 -8.33 11.16
CA LEU A 87 6.16 -9.33 12.01
C LEU A 87 5.08 -10.11 11.25
N PHE A 88 4.24 -9.40 10.47
CA PHE A 88 3.27 -10.01 9.54
C PHE A 88 3.94 -10.98 8.57
N LYS A 89 5.00 -10.53 7.90
CA LYS A 89 5.73 -11.35 6.92
C LYS A 89 6.40 -12.55 7.57
N THR A 90 7.04 -12.36 8.72
CA THR A 90 7.81 -13.42 9.40
C THR A 90 6.91 -14.52 9.94
N PHE A 91 5.84 -14.16 10.65
CA PHE A 91 5.05 -15.12 11.40
C PHE A 91 3.84 -15.67 10.64
N ALA A 92 3.48 -15.08 9.49
CA ALA A 92 2.30 -15.50 8.73
C ALA A 92 2.42 -15.36 7.21
N GLY A 93 3.54 -14.85 6.69
CA GLY A 93 3.76 -14.71 5.24
C GLY A 93 2.89 -13.65 4.58
N ILE A 94 2.42 -12.69 5.38
CA ILE A 94 1.51 -11.64 4.93
C ILE A 94 2.31 -10.42 4.45
N ASP A 95 1.90 -9.87 3.32
CA ASP A 95 2.48 -8.68 2.71
C ASP A 95 1.80 -7.43 3.29
N ALA A 96 2.10 -7.10 4.55
CA ALA A 96 1.54 -5.92 5.18
C ALA A 96 2.33 -4.65 4.78
N PHE A 97 1.61 -3.59 4.42
CA PHE A 97 2.18 -2.36 3.90
C PHE A 97 1.69 -1.14 4.73
N PRO A 98 2.60 -0.30 5.23
CA PRO A 98 2.24 0.85 6.06
C PRO A 98 1.66 2.01 5.23
N ILE A 99 0.50 2.53 5.65
CA ILE A 99 -0.15 3.74 5.12
C ILE A 99 -0.33 4.73 6.27
N CYS A 100 0.67 5.60 6.45
CA CYS A 100 0.65 6.71 7.40
C CYS A 100 -0.06 7.92 6.79
N LEU A 101 -1.07 8.44 7.48
CA LEU A 101 -1.96 9.50 6.99
C LEU A 101 -1.55 10.88 7.48
N SER A 102 -1.58 11.87 6.59
CA SER A 102 -1.31 13.28 6.92
C SER A 102 -2.47 13.98 7.63
N THR A 103 -3.63 13.33 7.70
CA THR A 103 -4.85 13.82 8.35
C THR A 103 -5.17 13.03 9.61
N ARG A 104 -5.77 13.72 10.59
CA ARG A 104 -6.33 13.13 11.83
C ARG A 104 -7.83 13.28 11.93
N ASP A 105 -8.45 13.84 10.89
CA ASP A 105 -9.90 13.96 10.81
C ASP A 105 -10.49 12.56 10.58
N PRO A 106 -11.37 12.05 11.47
CA PRO A 106 -11.88 10.69 11.35
C PRO A 106 -12.61 10.42 10.03
N GLN A 107 -13.30 11.42 9.48
CA GLN A 107 -14.03 11.26 8.23
C GLN A 107 -13.04 11.15 7.06
N ALA A 108 -12.05 12.03 6.98
CA ALA A 108 -11.01 11.97 5.96
C ALA A 108 -10.20 10.65 6.03
N ILE A 109 -9.95 10.11 7.23
CA ILE A 109 -9.32 8.80 7.41
C ILE A 109 -10.22 7.68 6.83
N VAL A 110 -11.53 7.73 7.11
CA VAL A 110 -12.50 6.75 6.60
C VAL A 110 -12.60 6.83 5.08
N GLU A 111 -12.73 8.03 4.52
CA GLU A 111 -12.79 8.25 3.07
C GLU A 111 -11.53 7.74 2.38
N THR A 112 -10.34 8.07 2.92
CA THR A 112 -9.06 7.59 2.41
C THR A 112 -8.94 6.07 2.50
N GLY A 113 -9.25 5.49 3.66
CA GLY A 113 -9.17 4.05 3.89
C GLY A 113 -10.13 3.26 3.00
N ALA A 114 -11.34 3.77 2.77
CA ALA A 114 -12.32 3.17 1.85
C ALA A 114 -11.84 3.27 0.39
N ALA A 115 -11.29 4.41 -0.02
CA ALA A 115 -10.83 4.61 -1.38
C ALA A 115 -9.67 3.69 -1.78
N ILE A 116 -8.79 3.31 -0.86
CA ILE A 116 -7.64 2.43 -1.15
C ILE A 116 -7.97 0.93 -1.09
N MET A 117 -9.17 0.53 -0.66
CA MET A 117 -9.58 -0.87 -0.54
C MET A 117 -9.40 -1.75 -1.80
N PRO A 118 -9.51 -1.24 -3.04
CA PRO A 118 -9.23 -2.04 -4.24
C PRO A 118 -7.88 -2.75 -4.25
N THR A 119 -6.89 -2.19 -3.55
CA THR A 119 -5.51 -2.69 -3.51
C THR A 119 -5.32 -3.80 -2.47
N PHE A 120 -6.14 -3.82 -1.41
CA PHE A 120 -5.88 -4.60 -0.20
C PHE A 120 -6.91 -5.71 0.03
N GLY A 121 -6.48 -6.77 0.71
CA GLY A 121 -7.34 -7.87 1.16
C GLY A 121 -7.89 -7.66 2.58
N ALA A 122 -7.27 -6.79 3.38
CA ALA A 122 -7.75 -6.37 4.69
C ALA A 122 -7.12 -5.04 5.13
N ILE A 123 -7.75 -4.37 6.10
CA ILE A 123 -7.22 -3.16 6.75
C ILE A 123 -6.87 -3.48 8.20
N CYS A 124 -5.64 -3.13 8.58
CA CYS A 124 -5.17 -3.10 9.95
C CYS A 124 -5.14 -1.65 10.44
N LEU A 125 -5.99 -1.30 11.39
CA LEU A 125 -5.91 0.00 12.07
C LEU A 125 -4.91 -0.07 13.22
N ASP A 126 -4.04 0.92 13.27
CA ASP A 126 -3.03 0.96 14.31
C ASP A 126 -2.61 2.38 14.73
N ASP A 127 -2.22 2.52 15.99
CA ASP A 127 -1.73 3.76 16.60
C ASP A 127 -2.61 5.01 16.34
N ILE A 128 -3.93 4.83 16.35
CA ILE A 128 -4.93 5.90 16.27
C ILE A 128 -5.52 6.12 17.67
N SER A 129 -5.53 7.38 18.12
CA SER A 129 -5.97 7.75 19.45
C SER A 129 -7.50 7.62 19.64
N ALA A 130 -7.92 7.33 20.88
CA ALA A 130 -9.33 7.34 21.25
C ALA A 130 -9.83 8.80 21.43
N PRO A 131 -11.07 9.14 21.02
CA PRO A 131 -12.10 8.22 20.53
C PRO A 131 -12.12 8.02 19.01
N HIS A 132 -11.23 8.69 18.25
CA HIS A 132 -11.24 8.66 16.79
C HIS A 132 -11.09 7.25 16.22
N ALA A 133 -10.22 6.42 16.81
CA ALA A 133 -10.02 5.04 16.41
C ALA A 133 -11.31 4.21 16.33
N PHE A 134 -12.25 4.43 17.26
CA PHE A 134 -13.52 3.71 17.25
C PHE A 134 -14.45 4.18 16.14
N THR A 135 -14.47 5.50 15.89
CA THR A 135 -15.25 6.06 14.77
C THR A 135 -14.70 5.54 13.44
N VAL A 136 -13.38 5.60 13.26
CA VAL A 136 -12.70 5.12 12.05
C VAL A 136 -12.97 3.64 11.83
N ALA A 137 -12.79 2.80 12.86
CA ALA A 137 -13.05 1.37 12.76
C ALA A 137 -14.49 1.05 12.36
N ASP A 138 -15.48 1.64 13.05
CA ASP A 138 -16.90 1.37 12.82
C ASP A 138 -17.38 1.83 11.43
N HIS A 139 -16.87 2.96 10.92
CA HIS A 139 -17.27 3.45 9.60
C HIS A 139 -16.52 2.75 8.48
N LEU A 140 -15.23 2.42 8.63
CA LEU A 140 -14.50 1.64 7.63
C LEU A 140 -15.05 0.22 7.49
N GLU A 141 -15.42 -0.43 8.60
CA GLU A 141 -16.08 -1.75 8.58
C GLU A 141 -17.39 -1.71 7.75
N LYS A 142 -18.09 -0.58 7.73
CA LYS A 142 -19.33 -0.39 6.95
C LYS A 142 -19.09 0.09 5.51
N ALA A 143 -17.91 0.62 5.21
CA ALA A 143 -17.63 1.29 3.95
C ALA A 143 -17.26 0.32 2.80
N GLY A 144 -16.85 -0.91 3.09
CA GLY A 144 -16.49 -1.86 2.04
C GLY A 144 -16.51 -3.33 2.48
N ASP A 145 -16.03 -4.18 1.58
CA ASP A 145 -16.22 -5.64 1.65
C ASP A 145 -14.98 -6.41 2.15
N ILE A 146 -14.02 -5.71 2.77
CA ILE A 146 -12.80 -6.31 3.34
C ILE A 146 -12.76 -6.09 4.86
N PRO A 147 -12.14 -7.01 5.62
CA PRO A 147 -12.23 -6.96 7.06
C PRO A 147 -11.32 -5.87 7.62
N VAL A 148 -11.84 -5.12 8.60
CA VAL A 148 -11.13 -4.08 9.33
C VAL A 148 -10.82 -4.56 10.74
N PHE A 149 -9.54 -4.71 11.07
CA PHE A 149 -9.08 -5.15 12.38
C PHE A 149 -8.21 -4.08 13.02
N SER A 150 -8.44 -3.76 14.29
CA SER A 150 -7.55 -2.86 15.03
C SER A 150 -6.65 -3.66 15.96
N ASN A 151 -5.33 -3.51 15.81
CA ASN A 151 -4.33 -4.15 16.66
C ASN A 151 -4.46 -3.72 18.12
N GLN A 152 -4.60 -2.42 18.35
CA GLN A 152 -4.77 -1.85 19.69
C GLN A 152 -6.08 -2.31 20.36
N HIS A 153 -7.16 -2.46 19.59
CA HIS A 153 -8.49 -2.83 20.09
C HIS A 153 -8.68 -4.36 20.15
N HIS A 154 -8.79 -5.01 19.00
CA HIS A 154 -9.11 -6.44 18.87
C HIS A 154 -7.91 -7.31 19.24
N GLY A 155 -6.71 -6.96 18.78
CA GLY A 155 -5.48 -7.72 19.06
C GLY A 155 -5.20 -7.85 20.55
N THR A 156 -5.19 -6.71 21.26
CA THR A 156 -5.03 -6.68 22.72
C THR A 156 -6.12 -7.46 23.45
N ALA A 157 -7.38 -7.33 23.02
CA ALA A 157 -8.50 -8.04 23.64
C ALA A 157 -8.35 -9.57 23.55
N VAL A 158 -8.02 -10.08 22.36
CA VAL A 158 -7.79 -11.51 22.12
C VAL A 158 -6.63 -12.03 22.98
N LEU A 159 -5.51 -11.28 23.00
CA LEU A 159 -4.34 -11.61 23.80
C LEU A 159 -4.67 -11.72 25.28
N VAL A 160 -5.33 -10.69 25.83
CA VAL A 160 -5.68 -10.63 27.25
C VAL A 160 -6.67 -11.72 27.65
N LEU A 161 -7.70 -11.98 26.83
CA LEU A 161 -8.67 -13.04 27.12
C LEU A 161 -7.99 -14.42 27.13
N GLY A 162 -7.15 -14.72 26.15
CA GLY A 162 -6.45 -16.01 26.09
C GLY A 162 -5.51 -16.24 27.28
N ALA A 163 -4.73 -15.22 27.67
CA ALA A 163 -3.88 -15.31 28.85
C ALA A 163 -4.70 -15.41 30.15
N LEU A 164 -5.80 -14.66 30.26
CA LEU A 164 -6.67 -14.71 31.44
C LEU A 164 -7.31 -16.08 31.62
N GLN A 165 -7.76 -16.73 30.55
CA GLN A 165 -8.30 -18.09 30.58
C GLN A 165 -7.31 -19.10 31.18
N ASN A 166 -6.01 -18.92 30.98
CA ASN A 166 -4.98 -19.76 31.58
C ASN A 166 -4.64 -19.33 33.01
N ALA A 167 -4.59 -18.03 33.29
CA ALA A 167 -4.34 -17.52 34.64
C ALA A 167 -5.41 -17.96 35.65
N VAL A 168 -6.70 -17.94 35.27
CA VAL A 168 -7.79 -18.36 36.17
C VAL A 168 -7.72 -19.85 36.54
N LYS A 169 -7.22 -20.71 35.65
CA LYS A 169 -6.98 -22.14 35.93
C LYS A 169 -5.92 -22.33 37.02
N ILE A 170 -4.87 -21.50 37.02
CA ILE A 170 -3.77 -21.56 38.01
C ILE A 170 -4.28 -21.20 39.41
N VAL A 171 -5.12 -20.15 39.50
CA VAL A 171 -5.69 -19.69 40.78
C VAL A 171 -6.97 -20.43 41.16
N LYS A 172 -7.41 -21.40 40.34
CA LYS A 172 -8.60 -22.24 40.53
C LYS A 172 -9.89 -21.43 40.74
N LYS A 173 -10.07 -20.38 39.92
CA LYS A 173 -11.29 -19.55 39.89
C LYS A 173 -12.06 -19.78 38.58
N ASP A 174 -13.38 -19.62 38.63
CA ASP A 174 -14.21 -19.61 37.42
C ASP A 174 -14.06 -18.25 36.72
N LEU A 175 -13.85 -18.27 35.40
CA LEU A 175 -13.74 -17.06 34.59
C LEU A 175 -15.00 -16.18 34.66
N ALA A 176 -16.19 -16.77 34.79
CA ALA A 176 -17.44 -15.99 34.85
C ALA A 176 -17.59 -15.19 36.16
N ASP A 177 -16.83 -15.56 37.20
CA ASP A 177 -17.03 -15.10 38.58
C ASP A 177 -15.96 -14.11 39.06
N VAL A 178 -14.81 -14.07 38.37
CA VAL A 178 -13.72 -13.17 38.73
C VAL A 178 -14.13 -11.69 38.63
N SER A 179 -13.71 -10.90 39.63
CA SER A 179 -13.78 -9.45 39.62
C SER A 179 -12.55 -8.86 38.95
N VAL A 180 -12.75 -8.19 37.81
CA VAL A 180 -11.70 -7.64 36.95
C VAL A 180 -11.71 -6.12 37.02
N VAL A 181 -10.55 -5.54 37.30
CA VAL A 181 -10.32 -4.09 37.25
C VAL A 181 -9.32 -3.78 36.14
N ILE A 182 -9.75 -2.99 35.18
CA ILE A 182 -8.94 -2.53 34.04
C ILE A 182 -8.54 -1.07 34.30
N SER A 183 -7.25 -0.76 34.30
CA SER A 183 -6.75 0.63 34.28
C SER A 183 -6.43 1.04 32.85
N GLY A 184 -7.11 2.09 32.37
CA GLY A 184 -7.00 2.58 31.00
C GLY A 184 -8.34 2.49 30.29
N ALA A 185 -8.86 3.64 29.84
CA ALA A 185 -10.10 3.75 29.07
C ALA A 185 -9.86 4.29 27.66
N GLY A 186 -8.67 3.98 27.10
CA GLY A 186 -8.33 4.18 25.70
C GLY A 186 -8.81 3.03 24.81
N VAL A 187 -8.24 2.92 23.61
CA VAL A 187 -8.62 1.91 22.61
C VAL A 187 -8.52 0.49 23.17
N ALA A 188 -7.35 0.13 23.71
CA ALA A 188 -7.09 -1.20 24.26
C ALA A 188 -7.99 -1.55 25.45
N GLY A 189 -8.08 -0.66 26.45
CA GLY A 189 -8.84 -0.93 27.67
C GLY A 189 -10.34 -1.11 27.42
N ILE A 190 -10.93 -0.32 26.52
CA ILE A 190 -12.33 -0.49 26.12
C ILE A 190 -12.51 -1.80 25.33
N GLY A 191 -11.59 -2.14 24.43
CA GLY A 191 -11.66 -3.39 23.66
C GLY A 191 -11.61 -4.63 24.53
N VAL A 192 -10.65 -4.67 25.44
CA VAL A 192 -10.52 -5.74 26.45
C VAL A 192 -11.81 -5.83 27.27
N ALA A 193 -12.27 -4.71 27.84
CA ALA A 193 -13.49 -4.71 28.66
C ALA A 193 -14.70 -5.29 27.92
N ARG A 194 -14.94 -4.87 26.67
CA ARG A 194 -16.05 -5.35 25.85
C ARG A 194 -15.94 -6.84 25.54
N LEU A 195 -14.75 -7.32 25.13
CA LEU A 195 -14.57 -8.74 24.84
C LEU A 195 -14.72 -9.60 26.09
N LEU A 196 -14.17 -9.17 27.24
CA LEU A 196 -14.29 -9.87 28.51
C LEU A 196 -15.76 -9.99 28.95
N THR A 197 -16.48 -8.86 29.00
CA THR A 197 -17.91 -8.84 29.36
C THR A 197 -18.74 -9.73 28.43
N ARG A 198 -18.54 -9.60 27.12
CA ARG A 198 -19.30 -10.39 26.13
C ARG A 198 -18.87 -11.86 26.04
N SER A 199 -17.75 -12.22 26.66
CA SER A 199 -17.30 -13.61 26.83
C SER A 199 -17.82 -14.23 28.13
N GLY A 200 -18.61 -13.50 28.93
CA GLY A 200 -19.32 -14.02 30.10
C GLY A 200 -18.75 -13.58 31.45
N ILE A 201 -17.72 -12.73 31.50
CA ILE A 201 -17.17 -12.22 32.76
C ILE A 201 -18.12 -11.15 33.32
N ARG A 202 -18.70 -11.41 34.50
CA ARG A 202 -19.81 -10.62 35.03
C ARG A 202 -19.38 -9.30 35.68
N ASN A 203 -18.20 -9.27 36.27
CA ASN A 203 -17.73 -8.16 37.11
C ASN A 203 -16.49 -7.50 36.50
N VAL A 204 -16.69 -6.66 35.49
CA VAL A 204 -15.60 -5.88 34.87
C VAL A 204 -15.78 -4.41 35.25
N ILE A 205 -14.72 -3.75 35.72
CA ILE A 205 -14.69 -2.31 36.03
C ILE A 205 -13.55 -1.67 35.26
N VAL A 206 -13.85 -0.61 34.50
CA VAL A 206 -12.83 0.18 33.79
C VAL A 206 -12.56 1.46 34.55
N CYS A 207 -11.29 1.80 34.75
CA CYS A 207 -10.83 3.03 35.38
C CYS A 207 -10.11 3.92 34.37
N ASP A 208 -10.31 5.23 34.49
CA ASP A 208 -9.45 6.23 33.86
C ASP A 208 -8.73 7.08 34.92
N ARG A 209 -8.04 8.16 34.49
CA ARG A 209 -7.29 9.04 35.39
C ARG A 209 -8.12 9.71 36.48
N ALA A 210 -9.44 9.72 36.38
CA ALA A 210 -10.34 10.26 37.40
C ALA A 210 -11.18 9.16 38.08
N GLY A 211 -10.73 7.89 38.02
CA GLY A 211 -11.32 6.77 38.74
C GLY A 211 -12.23 5.89 37.89
N ALA A 212 -13.10 5.13 38.57
CA ALA A 212 -14.02 4.19 37.94
C ALA A 212 -14.96 4.87 36.94
N ILE A 213 -15.17 4.21 35.79
CA ILE A 213 -16.20 4.56 34.83
C ILE A 213 -17.52 3.93 35.27
N TYR A 214 -18.57 4.74 35.31
CA TYR A 214 -19.89 4.36 35.78
C TYR A 214 -20.96 5.15 35.03
N ARG A 215 -22.23 4.72 35.14
CA ARG A 215 -23.31 5.31 34.33
C ARG A 215 -23.52 6.78 34.70
N TYR A 216 -23.65 7.64 33.70
CA TYR A 216 -23.89 9.07 33.88
C TYR A 216 -22.80 9.81 34.67
N ARG A 217 -21.56 9.29 34.68
CA ARG A 217 -20.41 10.03 35.23
C ARG A 217 -20.29 11.41 34.55
N PRO A 218 -20.23 12.52 35.31
CA PRO A 218 -20.39 13.87 34.74
C PRO A 218 -19.14 14.38 34.00
N GLU A 219 -17.96 13.87 34.33
CA GLU A 219 -16.69 14.43 33.87
C GLU A 219 -15.82 13.41 33.12
N ARG A 220 -15.00 13.94 32.20
CA ARG A 220 -13.97 13.19 31.44
C ARG A 220 -14.52 11.97 30.68
N MET A 221 -15.78 12.06 30.26
CA MET A 221 -16.45 11.07 29.43
C MET A 221 -16.41 11.46 27.96
N ASN A 222 -16.29 10.46 27.10
CA ASN A 222 -16.59 10.56 25.67
C ASN A 222 -17.63 9.49 25.33
N TRP A 223 -18.11 9.46 24.08
CA TRP A 223 -19.16 8.53 23.67
C TRP A 223 -18.75 7.05 23.86
N ALA A 224 -17.48 6.70 23.64
CA ALA A 224 -16.97 5.34 23.79
C ALA A 224 -16.93 4.92 25.27
N LYS A 225 -16.49 5.81 26.17
CA LYS A 225 -16.57 5.62 27.62
C LYS A 225 -18.02 5.51 28.11
N ALA A 226 -18.93 6.31 27.54
CA ALA A 226 -20.35 6.23 27.87
C ALA A 226 -20.94 4.87 27.44
N TYR A 227 -20.46 4.29 26.34
CA TYR A 227 -20.86 2.95 25.91
C TYR A 227 -20.31 1.87 26.85
N VAL A 228 -19.02 1.90 27.20
CA VAL A 228 -18.44 0.90 28.12
C VAL A 228 -19.08 0.97 29.51
N ALA A 229 -19.49 2.15 29.98
CA ALA A 229 -20.20 2.33 31.25
C ALA A 229 -21.57 1.63 31.30
N LYS A 230 -22.18 1.31 30.14
CA LYS A 230 -23.44 0.56 30.07
C LYS A 230 -23.22 -0.95 30.23
N GLU A 231 -22.09 -1.45 29.73
CA GLU A 231 -21.74 -2.87 29.71
C GLU A 231 -20.92 -3.30 30.95
N THR A 232 -20.23 -2.36 31.60
CA THR A 232 -19.33 -2.62 32.74
C THR A 232 -19.82 -1.97 34.02
N ASN A 233 -19.16 -2.32 35.14
CA ASN A 233 -19.42 -1.80 36.49
C ASN A 233 -20.92 -1.88 36.88
N PRO A 234 -21.53 -3.08 36.89
CA PRO A 234 -22.98 -3.24 37.12
C PRO A 234 -23.42 -2.77 38.51
N ALA A 235 -22.51 -2.71 39.48
CA ALA A 235 -22.75 -2.24 40.84
C ALA A 235 -22.55 -0.71 41.02
N ASP A 236 -22.31 0.04 39.93
CA ASP A 236 -22.06 1.49 39.95
C ASP A 236 -20.99 1.92 40.97
N ARG A 237 -19.95 1.10 41.14
CA ARG A 237 -18.87 1.38 42.09
C ARG A 237 -18.14 2.66 41.69
N ARG A 238 -17.78 3.47 42.68
CA ARG A 238 -17.12 4.77 42.51
C ARG A 238 -15.85 4.83 43.37
N GLY A 239 -14.91 5.67 42.96
CA GLY A 239 -13.62 5.82 43.62
C GLY A 239 -12.46 5.75 42.64
N GLY A 240 -11.24 5.87 43.15
CA GLY A 240 -10.02 5.72 42.39
C GLY A 240 -9.66 4.26 42.13
N LEU A 241 -8.51 4.06 41.48
CA LEU A 241 -8.01 2.72 41.15
C LEU A 241 -7.76 1.87 42.39
N ALA A 242 -7.20 2.46 43.46
CA ALA A 242 -6.94 1.77 44.73
C ALA A 242 -8.24 1.22 45.35
N GLU A 243 -9.32 2.00 45.35
CA GLU A 243 -10.61 1.54 45.89
C GLU A 243 -11.22 0.43 45.03
N MET A 244 -11.04 0.48 43.71
CA MET A 244 -11.57 -0.55 42.82
C MET A 244 -10.84 -1.88 42.97
N LEU A 245 -9.51 -1.82 43.20
CA LEU A 245 -8.64 -2.99 43.39
C LEU A 245 -8.91 -3.77 44.68
N LYS A 246 -9.49 -3.14 45.71
CA LYS A 246 -9.84 -3.83 46.97
C LYS A 246 -10.75 -5.03 46.68
N GLY A 247 -10.27 -6.23 47.00
CA GLY A 247 -10.97 -7.49 46.77
C GLY A 247 -11.15 -7.88 45.30
N ALA A 248 -10.49 -7.21 44.36
CA ALA A 248 -10.48 -7.63 42.95
C ALA A 248 -9.64 -8.89 42.75
N ASP A 249 -10.05 -9.79 41.86
CA ASP A 249 -9.29 -11.00 41.53
C ASP A 249 -8.20 -10.73 40.49
N VAL A 250 -8.48 -9.79 39.59
CA VAL A 250 -7.67 -9.52 38.40
C VAL A 250 -7.47 -8.03 38.24
N PHE A 251 -6.22 -7.62 38.05
CA PHE A 251 -5.85 -6.29 37.55
C PHE A 251 -5.31 -6.40 36.13
N ILE A 252 -5.77 -5.52 35.24
CA ILE A 252 -5.25 -5.37 33.87
C ILE A 252 -4.90 -3.90 33.63
N GLY A 253 -3.62 -3.60 33.53
CA GLY A 253 -3.07 -2.29 33.23
C GLY A 253 -2.84 -2.10 31.74
N LEU A 254 -3.46 -1.08 31.16
CA LEU A 254 -3.38 -0.65 29.76
C LEU A 254 -3.29 0.89 29.71
N SER A 255 -2.48 1.47 30.59
CA SER A 255 -2.50 2.91 30.85
C SER A 255 -1.11 3.54 30.91
N THR A 256 -0.59 3.86 32.09
CA THR A 256 0.70 4.52 32.30
C THR A 256 1.46 3.78 33.39
N GLY A 257 2.78 3.68 33.26
CA GLY A 257 3.64 3.01 34.23
C GLY A 257 3.61 3.66 35.62
N GLY A 258 3.95 2.87 36.64
CA GLY A 258 4.15 3.32 38.01
C GLY A 258 2.91 3.75 38.79
N ILE A 259 1.70 3.40 38.33
CA ILE A 259 0.44 3.81 38.97
C ILE A 259 -0.12 2.80 40.00
N VAL A 260 0.46 1.60 40.11
CA VAL A 260 0.03 0.56 41.06
C VAL A 260 1.11 0.33 42.11
N THR A 261 0.71 0.31 43.38
CA THR A 261 1.61 0.09 44.53
C THR A 261 1.48 -1.33 45.09
N GLU A 262 2.47 -1.77 45.87
CA GLU A 262 2.39 -3.04 46.60
C GLU A 262 1.17 -3.11 47.54
N GLU A 263 0.81 -2.01 48.19
CA GLU A 263 -0.37 -1.95 49.07
C GLU A 263 -1.66 -2.20 48.30
N MET A 264 -1.78 -1.64 47.09
CA MET A 264 -2.94 -1.90 46.23
C MET A 264 -3.03 -3.39 45.88
N VAL A 265 -1.91 -4.04 45.53
CA VAL A 265 -1.87 -5.48 45.23
C VAL A 265 -2.19 -6.31 46.48
N ARG A 266 -1.66 -5.96 47.66
CA ARG A 266 -2.00 -6.62 48.94
C ARG A 266 -3.48 -6.51 49.29
N SER A 267 -4.16 -5.45 48.83
CA SER A 267 -5.59 -5.24 49.06
C SER A 267 -6.51 -6.05 48.14
N MET A 268 -5.96 -6.69 47.10
CA MET A 268 -6.70 -7.54 46.17
C MET A 268 -7.16 -8.85 46.84
N ALA A 269 -7.98 -9.63 46.13
CA ALA A 269 -8.40 -10.95 46.59
C ALA A 269 -7.21 -11.92 46.70
N ARG A 270 -7.43 -13.04 47.40
CA ARG A 270 -6.43 -14.12 47.51
C ARG A 270 -6.02 -14.62 46.12
N ASP A 271 -4.73 -14.92 45.98
CA ASP A 271 -4.11 -15.34 44.72
C ASP A 271 -4.43 -14.38 43.55
N PRO A 272 -4.06 -13.09 43.66
CA PRO A 272 -4.41 -12.10 42.64
C PRO A 272 -3.63 -12.32 41.34
N ILE A 273 -4.29 -12.01 40.23
CA ILE A 273 -3.71 -12.00 38.88
C ILE A 273 -3.41 -10.54 38.51
N VAL A 274 -2.17 -10.23 38.15
CA VAL A 274 -1.72 -8.86 37.84
C VAL A 274 -1.11 -8.81 36.45
N PHE A 275 -1.84 -8.23 35.49
CA PHE A 275 -1.33 -7.95 34.14
C PHE A 275 -0.95 -6.47 34.08
N ALA A 276 0.34 -6.15 34.16
CA ALA A 276 0.86 -4.77 34.11
C ALA A 276 1.48 -4.52 32.72
N LEU A 277 0.66 -4.13 31.75
CA LEU A 277 1.00 -4.20 30.32
C LEU A 277 1.48 -2.88 29.73
N ALA A 278 1.55 -1.80 30.51
CA ALA A 278 2.14 -0.55 30.03
C ALA A 278 3.61 -0.72 29.62
N VAL A 279 3.99 -0.06 28.52
CA VAL A 279 5.36 -0.03 28.00
C VAL A 279 5.78 1.42 27.76
N PRO A 280 7.06 1.78 27.97
CA PRO A 280 8.17 0.91 28.38
C PRO A 280 8.19 0.57 29.89
N GLU A 281 7.43 1.30 30.70
CA GLU A 281 7.33 1.11 32.15
C GLU A 281 5.96 0.53 32.52
N ALA A 282 5.97 -0.60 33.22
CA ALA A 282 4.76 -1.29 33.67
C ALA A 282 4.07 -0.54 34.82
N GLU A 283 2.78 -0.77 35.01
CA GLU A 283 2.01 -0.15 36.11
C GLU A 283 2.59 -0.48 37.51
N ILE A 284 3.18 -1.65 37.66
CA ILE A 284 3.96 -2.10 38.82
C ILE A 284 5.06 -3.04 38.33
N ALA A 285 6.24 -2.99 38.95
CA ALA A 285 7.32 -3.90 38.63
C ALA A 285 6.95 -5.36 38.99
N PRO A 286 7.30 -6.38 38.18
CA PRO A 286 6.84 -7.75 38.40
C PRO A 286 7.29 -8.39 39.72
N ASP A 287 8.50 -8.07 40.16
CA ASP A 287 9.08 -8.49 41.44
C ASP A 287 8.30 -7.88 42.61
N LEU A 288 7.96 -6.59 42.55
CA LEU A 288 7.13 -5.92 43.55
C LEU A 288 5.71 -6.49 43.60
N ALA A 289 5.10 -6.76 42.45
CA ALA A 289 3.78 -7.40 42.40
C ALA A 289 3.79 -8.78 43.06
N ARG A 290 4.83 -9.59 42.81
CA ARG A 290 5.01 -10.91 43.45
C ARG A 290 5.25 -10.78 44.95
N ALA A 291 6.11 -9.85 45.37
CA ALA A 291 6.37 -9.59 46.79
C ALA A 291 5.10 -9.12 47.54
N ALA A 292 4.20 -8.44 46.84
CA ALA A 292 2.89 -8.03 47.36
C ALA A 292 1.84 -9.16 47.36
N GLY A 293 2.16 -10.34 46.84
CA GLY A 293 1.31 -11.54 46.89
C GLY A 293 0.66 -11.94 45.57
N ALA A 294 0.96 -11.29 44.44
CA ALA A 294 0.43 -11.69 43.13
C ALA A 294 0.83 -13.12 42.78
N ARG A 295 -0.16 -13.96 42.47
CA ARG A 295 0.05 -15.37 42.12
C ARG A 295 0.47 -15.53 40.67
N VAL A 296 -0.06 -14.69 39.78
CA VAL A 296 0.29 -14.66 38.36
C VAL A 296 0.60 -13.21 37.99
N VAL A 297 1.72 -13.00 37.33
CA VAL A 297 2.14 -11.68 36.83
C VAL A 297 2.48 -11.76 35.36
N ALA A 298 1.97 -10.84 34.56
CA ALA A 298 2.28 -10.70 33.14
C ALA A 298 2.60 -9.24 32.79
N THR A 299 3.45 -9.01 31.80
CA THR A 299 3.86 -7.66 31.37
C THR A 299 3.98 -7.54 29.86
N GLY A 300 3.97 -6.31 29.33
CA GLY A 300 4.28 -6.05 27.93
C GLY A 300 5.77 -6.10 27.57
N ARG A 301 6.64 -6.50 28.51
CA ARG A 301 8.09 -6.51 28.33
C ARG A 301 8.65 -7.91 28.11
N SER A 302 9.60 -8.03 27.18
CA SER A 302 10.21 -9.29 26.76
C SER A 302 11.25 -9.87 27.72
N ASP A 303 11.69 -9.10 28.72
CA ASP A 303 12.66 -9.52 29.73
C ASP A 303 12.04 -10.23 30.94
N PHE A 304 10.70 -10.35 31.00
CA PHE A 304 9.98 -11.05 32.07
C PHE A 304 9.20 -12.27 31.56
N ALA A 305 8.88 -13.18 32.48
CA ALA A 305 7.93 -14.26 32.20
C ALA A 305 6.54 -13.70 31.84
N ASN A 306 5.75 -14.49 31.08
CA ASN A 306 4.44 -14.09 30.58
C ASN A 306 4.47 -12.74 29.83
N THR A 307 5.38 -12.59 28.85
CA THR A 307 5.37 -11.44 27.95
C THR A 307 4.08 -11.43 27.12
N MET A 308 3.35 -10.33 27.22
CA MET A 308 2.10 -10.08 26.52
C MET A 308 2.39 -9.16 25.34
N ASP A 309 2.59 -9.77 24.17
CA ASP A 309 2.84 -9.04 22.93
C ASP A 309 1.77 -9.40 21.88
N ILE A 310 1.20 -8.38 21.24
CA ILE A 310 0.11 -8.55 20.26
C ILE A 310 0.55 -9.28 18.98
N SER A 311 1.86 -9.40 18.72
CA SER A 311 2.41 -10.23 17.65
C SER A 311 2.11 -11.72 17.81
N LEU A 312 1.69 -12.16 18.99
CA LEU A 312 1.13 -13.50 19.19
C LEU A 312 -0.26 -13.66 18.58
N VAL A 313 -0.94 -12.57 18.19
CA VAL A 313 -2.31 -12.58 17.70
C VAL A 313 -2.39 -12.21 16.22
N PHE A 314 -1.98 -10.99 15.87
CA PHE A 314 -2.34 -10.41 14.58
C PHE A 314 -1.82 -11.20 13.36
N PRO A 315 -0.61 -11.80 13.34
CA PRO A 315 -0.14 -12.51 12.15
C PRO A 315 -1.06 -13.68 11.81
N GLY A 316 -1.35 -14.54 12.78
CA GLY A 316 -2.28 -15.67 12.60
C GLY A 316 -3.70 -15.21 12.33
N PHE A 317 -4.14 -14.14 12.99
CA PHE A 317 -5.50 -13.63 12.82
C PHE A 317 -5.75 -13.18 11.38
N PHE A 318 -4.89 -12.33 10.82
CA PHE A 318 -5.01 -11.87 9.45
C PHE A 318 -4.79 -12.98 8.43
N ARG A 319 -3.94 -13.98 8.70
CA ARG A 319 -3.78 -15.13 7.81
C ARG A 319 -5.11 -15.86 7.65
N GLY A 320 -5.81 -16.08 8.75
CA GLY A 320 -7.15 -16.67 8.74
C GLY A 320 -8.16 -15.82 7.98
N LEU A 321 -8.16 -14.49 8.17
CA LEU A 321 -9.05 -13.56 7.44
C LEU A 321 -8.81 -13.60 5.93
N LEU A 322 -7.55 -13.52 5.50
CA LEU A 322 -7.17 -13.54 4.09
C LEU A 322 -7.49 -14.90 3.46
N ASP A 323 -7.17 -16.00 4.15
CA ASP A 323 -7.43 -17.35 3.64
C ASP A 323 -8.90 -17.71 3.56
N SER A 324 -9.78 -17.13 4.37
CA SER A 324 -11.23 -17.31 4.23
C SER A 324 -11.90 -16.23 3.38
N ARG A 325 -11.14 -15.23 2.90
CA ARG A 325 -11.66 -13.99 2.28
C ARG A 325 -12.80 -13.40 3.13
N ALA A 326 -12.56 -13.30 4.44
CA ALA A 326 -13.56 -12.84 5.39
C ALA A 326 -14.01 -11.41 5.05
N ARG A 327 -15.32 -11.14 5.07
CA ARG A 327 -15.85 -9.79 4.84
C ARG A 327 -15.85 -8.94 6.11
N ASN A 328 -16.20 -9.53 7.25
CA ASN A 328 -16.25 -8.87 8.55
C ASN A 328 -15.71 -9.73 9.69
N ILE A 329 -15.56 -9.11 10.86
CA ILE A 329 -15.04 -9.73 12.07
C ILE A 329 -16.12 -9.72 13.15
N ARG A 330 -16.65 -10.90 13.50
CA ARG A 330 -17.61 -11.04 14.59
C ARG A 330 -16.92 -11.34 15.91
N LEU A 331 -17.60 -11.01 17.01
CA LEU A 331 -17.14 -11.32 18.37
C LEU A 331 -16.75 -12.79 18.54
N ARG A 332 -17.52 -13.70 17.94
CA ARG A 332 -17.24 -15.14 18.01
C ARG A 332 -15.88 -15.48 17.40
N THR A 333 -15.50 -14.84 16.30
CA THR A 333 -14.19 -15.00 15.66
C THR A 333 -13.05 -14.57 16.60
N LEU A 334 -13.21 -13.44 17.31
CA LEU A 334 -12.25 -12.99 18.32
C LEU A 334 -12.10 -14.02 19.46
N ARG A 335 -13.21 -14.57 19.94
CA ARG A 335 -13.19 -15.61 20.97
C ARG A 335 -12.49 -16.88 20.51
N TYR A 336 -12.75 -17.35 19.28
CA TYR A 336 -12.03 -18.50 18.71
C TYR A 336 -10.52 -18.29 18.69
N ALA A 337 -10.06 -17.10 18.32
CA ALA A 337 -8.64 -16.77 18.37
C ALA A 337 -8.08 -16.77 19.81
N ALA A 338 -8.83 -16.26 20.78
CA ALA A 338 -8.41 -16.25 22.19
C ALA A 338 -8.35 -17.67 22.77
N ASP A 339 -9.35 -18.50 22.49
CA ASP A 339 -9.40 -19.91 22.89
C ASP A 339 -8.24 -20.70 22.27
N ALA A 340 -7.91 -20.43 21.01
CA ALA A 340 -6.77 -21.04 20.33
C ALA A 340 -5.43 -20.61 20.95
N LEU A 341 -5.25 -19.32 21.26
CA LEU A 341 -4.07 -18.82 21.95
C LEU A 341 -3.91 -19.45 23.34
N ALA A 342 -4.99 -19.54 24.12
CA ALA A 342 -4.97 -20.18 25.43
C ALA A 342 -4.58 -21.66 25.35
N ALA A 343 -5.10 -22.38 24.35
CA ALA A 343 -4.82 -23.79 24.11
C ALA A 343 -3.35 -24.07 23.70
N MET A 344 -2.59 -23.05 23.30
CA MET A 344 -1.17 -23.21 22.97
C MET A 344 -0.29 -23.56 24.18
N VAL A 345 -0.71 -23.17 25.39
CA VAL A 345 -0.06 -23.58 26.63
C VAL A 345 -0.69 -24.89 27.08
N ARG A 346 0.07 -25.99 26.98
CA ARG A 346 -0.45 -27.30 27.34
C ARG A 346 -0.69 -27.42 28.84
N PRO A 347 -1.62 -28.27 29.31
CA PRO A 347 -1.86 -28.47 30.74
C PRO A 347 -0.62 -28.87 31.55
N ASP A 348 0.34 -29.58 30.94
CA ASP A 348 1.62 -29.98 31.55
C ASP A 348 2.64 -28.84 31.64
N GLU A 349 2.48 -27.78 30.84
CA GLU A 349 3.36 -26.59 30.81
C GLU A 349 2.77 -25.42 31.61
N LEU A 350 1.48 -25.48 31.94
CA LEU A 350 0.74 -24.40 32.58
C LEU A 350 1.20 -24.20 34.03
N HIS A 351 1.82 -23.05 34.29
CA HIS A 351 2.25 -22.64 35.63
C HIS A 351 2.28 -21.11 35.75
N PRO A 352 2.45 -20.51 36.95
CA PRO A 352 2.41 -19.06 37.15
C PRO A 352 3.25 -18.20 36.17
N ASP A 353 4.35 -18.74 35.65
CA ASP A 353 5.28 -18.05 34.75
C ASP A 353 5.12 -18.47 33.27
N MET A 354 4.04 -19.20 32.94
CA MET A 354 3.73 -19.69 31.60
C MET A 354 2.21 -19.80 31.42
N ILE A 355 1.57 -18.67 31.11
CA ILE A 355 0.12 -18.59 30.80
C ILE A 355 -0.16 -18.26 29.34
N VAL A 356 0.87 -17.81 28.62
CA VAL A 356 0.82 -17.36 27.23
C VAL A 356 2.05 -17.94 26.51
N PRO A 357 1.95 -18.42 25.25
CA PRO A 357 3.08 -18.93 24.51
C PRO A 357 4.18 -17.86 24.32
N ARG A 358 5.41 -18.33 24.07
CA ARG A 358 6.52 -17.43 23.71
C ARG A 358 6.38 -16.98 22.26
N ILE A 359 6.91 -15.80 21.93
CA ILE A 359 6.82 -15.21 20.57
C ILE A 359 7.40 -16.09 19.45
N PHE A 360 8.43 -16.89 19.74
CA PHE A 360 9.00 -17.87 18.79
C PHE A 360 8.32 -19.24 18.83
N ASP A 361 7.17 -19.37 19.48
CA ASP A 361 6.33 -20.55 19.29
C ASP A 361 5.62 -20.46 17.92
N PHE A 362 6.30 -20.95 16.89
CA PHE A 362 5.85 -20.93 15.50
C PHE A 362 4.54 -21.68 15.23
N ARG A 363 3.99 -22.38 16.23
CA ARG A 363 2.67 -23.02 16.14
C ARG A 363 1.53 -22.04 16.38
N VAL A 364 1.79 -20.88 17.00
CA VAL A 364 0.75 -19.91 17.42
C VAL A 364 0.00 -19.35 16.21
N ALA A 365 0.71 -18.78 15.24
CA ALA A 365 0.07 -18.17 14.07
C ALA A 365 -0.75 -19.18 13.24
N PRO A 366 -0.25 -20.39 12.92
CA PRO A 366 -1.06 -21.45 12.31
C PRO A 366 -2.33 -21.81 13.09
N SER A 367 -2.23 -21.96 14.42
CA SER A 367 -3.37 -22.31 15.27
C SER A 367 -4.44 -21.22 15.28
N ILE A 368 -4.02 -19.96 15.39
CA ILE A 368 -4.94 -18.81 15.35
C ILE A 368 -5.57 -18.69 13.97
N ALA A 369 -4.81 -18.85 12.89
CA ALA A 369 -5.34 -18.78 11.53
C ALA A 369 -6.48 -19.79 11.30
N ALA A 370 -6.27 -21.04 11.69
CA ALA A 370 -7.29 -22.09 11.62
C ALA A 370 -8.53 -21.77 12.48
N ALA A 371 -8.33 -21.24 13.68
CA ALA A 371 -9.43 -20.85 14.57
C ALA A 371 -10.24 -19.67 14.00
N VAL A 372 -9.58 -18.68 13.40
CA VAL A 372 -10.23 -17.55 12.73
C VAL A 372 -11.03 -18.04 11.52
N VAL A 373 -10.48 -18.93 10.70
CA VAL A 373 -11.22 -19.54 9.57
C VAL A 373 -12.49 -20.21 10.09
N ARG A 374 -12.40 -21.05 11.12
CA ARG A 374 -13.58 -21.68 11.74
C ARG A 374 -14.60 -20.63 12.21
N GLY A 375 -14.14 -19.59 12.90
CA GLY A 375 -14.99 -18.51 13.37
C GLY A 375 -15.70 -17.76 12.24
N THR A 376 -15.01 -17.50 11.14
CA THR A 376 -15.59 -16.81 9.96
C THR A 376 -16.58 -17.67 9.20
N LEU A 377 -16.31 -18.99 9.05
CA LEU A 377 -17.23 -19.94 8.44
C LEU A 377 -18.53 -20.06 9.25
N GLU A 378 -18.43 -20.26 10.56
CA GLU A 378 -19.61 -20.37 11.43
C GLU A 378 -20.41 -19.08 11.54
N ALA A 379 -19.74 -17.93 11.42
CA ALA A 379 -20.39 -16.63 11.43
C ALA A 379 -21.04 -16.28 10.08
N GLY A 380 -20.79 -17.05 9.01
CA GLY A 380 -21.25 -16.73 7.66
C GLY A 380 -20.53 -15.55 7.01
N GLU A 381 -19.34 -15.19 7.50
CA GLU A 381 -18.56 -14.05 7.01
C GLU A 381 -17.45 -14.45 6.03
N ALA A 382 -17.17 -15.74 5.89
CA ALA A 382 -16.17 -16.25 4.95
C ALA A 382 -16.63 -16.06 3.49
N GLY A 383 -15.82 -15.37 2.69
CA GLY A 383 -16.04 -15.17 1.25
C GLY A 383 -15.69 -16.39 0.41
N ARG A 384 -14.97 -17.38 0.96
CA ARG A 384 -14.76 -18.69 0.32
C ARG A 384 -14.79 -19.84 1.34
N GLN A 385 -15.15 -21.03 0.86
CA GLN A 385 -14.99 -22.26 1.63
C GLN A 385 -13.53 -22.67 1.66
N VAL A 386 -12.99 -22.96 2.85
CA VAL A 386 -11.61 -23.39 3.05
C VAL A 386 -11.53 -24.24 4.31
N ASP A 387 -10.73 -25.31 4.29
CA ASP A 387 -10.53 -26.17 5.47
C ASP A 387 -9.58 -25.50 6.48
N PRO A 388 -9.99 -25.27 7.74
CA PRO A 388 -9.10 -24.81 8.80
C PRO A 388 -7.79 -25.62 8.93
N ALA A 389 -7.83 -26.94 8.72
CA ALA A 389 -6.64 -27.79 8.82
C ALA A 389 -5.64 -27.54 7.69
N GLU A 390 -6.14 -27.26 6.48
CA GLU A 390 -5.30 -26.88 5.35
C GLU A 390 -4.60 -25.54 5.60
N VAL A 391 -5.34 -24.56 6.15
CA VAL A 391 -4.80 -23.24 6.52
C VAL A 391 -3.73 -23.36 7.60
N TYR A 392 -3.96 -24.21 8.61
CA TYR A 392 -2.97 -24.52 9.62
C TYR A 392 -1.68 -25.05 8.97
N GLU A 393 -1.78 -26.09 8.14
CA GLU A 393 -0.60 -26.72 7.53
C GLU A 393 0.14 -25.80 6.55
N LYS A 394 -0.58 -25.01 5.75
CA LYS A 394 0.05 -24.01 4.86
C LYS A 394 0.82 -22.96 5.64
N THR A 395 0.19 -22.39 6.68
CA THR A 395 0.82 -21.37 7.53
C THR A 395 2.01 -21.96 8.27
N ARG A 396 1.88 -23.16 8.83
CA ARG A 396 2.96 -23.87 9.52
C ARG A 396 4.15 -24.07 8.58
N ARG A 397 3.93 -24.62 7.38
CA ARG A 397 5.01 -24.80 6.39
C ARG A 397 5.69 -23.49 6.05
N PHE A 398 4.94 -22.41 5.82
CA PHE A 398 5.55 -21.11 5.59
C PHE A 398 6.48 -20.68 6.72
N VAL A 399 6.02 -20.74 7.97
CA VAL A 399 6.81 -20.27 9.12
C VAL A 399 8.09 -21.10 9.31
N TYR A 400 8.06 -22.40 9.04
CA TYR A 400 9.24 -23.27 9.19
C TYR A 400 10.16 -23.31 7.95
N GLU A 401 9.61 -23.26 6.74
CA GLU A 401 10.35 -23.45 5.48
C GLU A 401 10.63 -22.12 4.75
N GLY A 402 10.00 -21.03 5.18
CA GLY A 402 10.15 -19.69 4.60
C GLY A 402 9.54 -19.53 3.22
N ARG A 403 8.71 -20.47 2.76
CA ARG A 403 8.08 -20.46 1.43
C ARG A 403 6.63 -20.90 1.50
N LEU A 404 5.73 -20.09 0.93
CA LEU A 404 4.42 -20.57 0.52
C LEU A 404 4.65 -21.34 -0.77
N LEU A 405 4.47 -22.65 -0.75
CA LEU A 405 4.58 -23.44 -1.97
C LEU A 405 3.43 -23.03 -2.90
N PRO A 406 3.70 -22.71 -4.17
CA PRO A 406 2.64 -22.44 -5.12
C PRO A 406 1.71 -23.65 -5.24
N SER A 407 0.45 -23.39 -5.55
CA SER A 407 -0.50 -24.43 -5.96
C SER A 407 0.11 -25.24 -7.12
N LYS A 408 -0.08 -26.57 -7.10
CA LYS A 408 0.37 -27.41 -8.22
C LYS A 408 -0.37 -26.96 -9.49
N PRO A 409 0.31 -26.78 -10.63
CA PRO A 409 -0.35 -26.46 -11.89
C PRO A 409 -1.39 -27.54 -12.24
N SER A 410 -2.57 -27.10 -12.67
CA SER A 410 -3.71 -27.97 -13.00
C SER A 410 -3.56 -28.73 -14.33
N THR A 411 -2.63 -28.31 -15.19
CA THR A 411 -2.43 -28.82 -16.58
C THR A 411 -0.94 -28.97 -16.91
N ARG A 412 -0.59 -29.85 -17.88
CA ARG A 412 0.79 -29.99 -18.35
C ARG A 412 1.23 -28.72 -19.10
N ALA A 413 2.47 -28.28 -18.87
CA ALA A 413 2.99 -27.00 -19.36
C ALA A 413 3.13 -26.91 -20.89
N ASP A 414 3.15 -28.04 -21.59
CA ASP A 414 3.37 -28.18 -23.03
C ASP A 414 2.12 -27.91 -23.91
N GLN A 415 0.96 -27.58 -23.30
CA GLN A 415 -0.30 -27.38 -24.02
C GLN A 415 -0.95 -26.00 -23.82
N ARG A 416 -0.30 -25.07 -23.13
CA ARG A 416 -0.90 -23.76 -22.80
C ARG A 416 -0.71 -22.74 -23.91
N THR A 417 -1.76 -21.97 -24.16
CA THR A 417 -1.67 -20.72 -24.92
C THR A 417 -0.97 -19.64 -24.10
N PHE A 418 -0.43 -18.60 -24.76
CA PHE A 418 0.20 -17.46 -24.08
C PHE A 418 -0.72 -16.80 -23.03
N ARG A 419 -2.03 -16.74 -23.32
CA ARG A 419 -3.04 -16.19 -22.41
C ARG A 419 -3.19 -17.03 -21.14
N GLU A 420 -3.28 -18.35 -21.29
CA GLU A 420 -3.35 -19.28 -20.17
C GLU A 420 -2.07 -19.26 -19.34
N GLU A 421 -0.91 -19.07 -19.97
CA GLU A 421 0.37 -18.93 -19.29
C GLU A 421 0.45 -17.64 -18.45
N ALA A 422 -0.04 -16.51 -18.98
CA ALA A 422 -0.07 -15.23 -18.26
C ALA A 422 -0.98 -15.28 -17.01
N ILE A 423 -2.16 -15.89 -17.13
CA ILE A 423 -3.08 -16.09 -16.00
C ILE A 423 -2.46 -17.06 -14.98
N GLU A 424 -1.96 -18.21 -15.43
CA GLU A 424 -1.46 -19.24 -14.54
C GLU A 424 -0.22 -18.79 -13.76
N LEU A 425 0.66 -17.98 -14.35
CA LEU A 425 1.78 -17.35 -13.63
C LEU A 425 1.28 -16.57 -12.41
N ARG A 426 0.21 -15.79 -12.58
CA ARG A 426 -0.36 -14.95 -11.52
C ARG A 426 -1.10 -15.77 -10.47
N GLU A 427 -1.90 -16.76 -10.88
CA GLU A 427 -2.56 -17.69 -9.94
C GLU A 427 -1.54 -18.45 -9.08
N ARG A 428 -0.45 -18.91 -9.72
CA ARG A 428 0.62 -19.65 -9.05
C ARG A 428 1.29 -18.82 -7.95
N HIS A 429 1.50 -17.53 -8.19
CA HIS A 429 2.25 -16.64 -7.30
C HIS A 429 1.36 -15.72 -6.43
N GLY A 430 0.05 -15.67 -6.68
CA GLY A 430 -0.87 -14.72 -6.05
C GLY A 430 -0.48 -13.29 -6.41
N GLY A 431 -0.46 -12.99 -7.71
CA GLY A 431 0.13 -11.76 -8.27
C GLY A 431 1.65 -11.83 -8.42
N VAL A 432 2.27 -10.69 -8.75
CA VAL A 432 3.71 -10.62 -9.08
C VAL A 432 4.53 -9.81 -8.08
N LEU A 433 3.90 -9.15 -7.10
CA LEU A 433 4.58 -8.39 -6.05
C LEU A 433 4.51 -9.06 -4.68
N GLU A 434 5.53 -8.80 -3.85
CA GLU A 434 5.54 -9.08 -2.41
C GLU A 434 6.23 -7.96 -1.61
N ILE A 435 5.92 -7.91 -0.31
CA ILE A 435 6.70 -7.12 0.66
C ILE A 435 7.81 -8.01 1.23
N GLN A 436 9.04 -7.53 1.11
CA GLN A 436 10.23 -8.20 1.59
C GLN A 436 10.70 -7.58 2.92
N SER A 437 10.98 -8.43 3.90
CA SER A 437 11.75 -8.02 5.08
C SER A 437 13.22 -7.86 4.71
N LYS A 438 13.76 -6.65 4.90
CA LYS A 438 15.20 -6.35 4.69
C LYS A 438 16.06 -6.94 5.82
N ILE A 439 15.48 -7.11 7.00
CA ILE A 439 16.14 -7.72 8.17
C ILE A 439 15.18 -8.76 8.79
N PRO A 440 15.30 -10.04 8.43
CA PRO A 440 14.39 -11.06 8.97
C PRO A 440 14.64 -11.29 10.47
N ILE A 441 13.56 -11.56 11.21
CA ILE A 441 13.64 -11.91 12.63
C ILE A 441 14.14 -13.35 12.75
N ARG A 442 15.37 -13.53 13.23
CA ARG A 442 16.01 -14.85 13.38
C ARG A 442 16.15 -15.31 14.82
N ASP A 443 16.13 -14.37 15.76
CA ASP A 443 16.31 -14.63 17.18
C ASP A 443 15.74 -13.49 18.04
N HIS A 444 15.74 -13.70 19.36
CA HIS A 444 15.32 -12.69 20.34
C HIS A 444 16.17 -11.42 20.31
N HIS A 445 17.44 -11.50 19.90
CA HIS A 445 18.31 -10.33 19.85
C HIS A 445 17.83 -9.35 18.77
N ILE A 446 17.63 -9.83 17.54
CA ILE A 446 17.11 -9.03 16.43
C ILE A 446 15.70 -8.51 16.74
N LEU A 447 14.83 -9.38 17.28
CA LEU A 447 13.49 -9.01 17.70
C LEU A 447 13.50 -7.81 18.66
N ASN A 448 14.24 -7.90 19.76
CA ASN A 448 14.31 -6.87 20.79
C ASN A 448 15.06 -5.61 20.31
N LEU A 449 15.99 -5.74 19.37
CA LEU A 449 16.76 -4.61 18.84
C LEU A 449 15.96 -3.72 17.88
N LEU A 450 15.06 -4.31 17.08
CA LEU A 450 14.43 -3.63 15.95
C LEU A 450 12.90 -3.55 16.02
N TYR A 451 12.24 -4.52 16.64
CA TYR A 451 10.79 -4.76 16.46
C TYR A 451 9.96 -4.59 17.75
N VAL A 452 10.58 -4.73 18.92
CA VAL A 452 9.88 -4.64 20.21
C VAL A 452 10.37 -3.40 20.99
N PRO A 453 9.48 -2.68 21.70
CA PRO A 453 9.88 -1.61 22.61
C PRO A 453 10.86 -2.07 23.71
N PRO A 454 11.73 -1.18 24.21
CA PRO A 454 11.81 0.24 23.90
C PRO A 454 12.61 0.56 22.62
N ALA A 455 13.43 -0.37 22.10
CA ALA A 455 14.34 -0.08 21.00
C ALA A 455 13.62 0.30 19.70
N ALA A 456 12.48 -0.34 19.41
CA ALA A 456 11.65 -0.05 18.25
C ALA A 456 11.13 1.41 18.20
N LEU A 457 11.00 2.09 19.35
CA LEU A 457 10.51 3.47 19.46
C LEU A 457 11.58 4.52 19.16
N VAL A 458 12.87 4.16 19.23
CA VAL A 458 13.99 5.10 19.01
C VAL A 458 13.94 5.80 17.64
N PRO A 459 13.80 5.11 16.49
CA PRO A 459 13.75 5.79 15.19
C PRO A 459 12.53 6.73 15.06
N ALA A 460 11.38 6.35 15.62
CA ALA A 460 10.19 7.19 15.65
C ALA A 460 10.43 8.50 16.42
N ARG A 461 11.10 8.43 17.58
CA ARG A 461 11.47 9.62 18.36
C ARG A 461 12.45 10.53 17.62
N ILE A 462 13.44 9.96 16.94
CA ILE A 462 14.38 10.73 16.12
C ILE A 462 13.63 11.48 15.01
N ILE A 463 12.74 10.83 14.27
CA ILE A 463 11.97 11.48 13.19
C ILE A 463 11.00 12.54 13.74
N ARG A 464 10.45 12.31 14.94
CA ARG A 464 9.63 13.32 15.61
C ARG A 464 10.42 14.61 15.89
N ASP A 465 11.65 14.46 16.35
CA ASP A 465 12.51 15.58 16.75
C ASP A 465 13.26 16.19 15.54
N GLU A 466 13.56 15.39 14.52
CA GLU A 466 14.29 15.71 13.28
C GLU A 466 13.58 15.09 12.03
N PRO A 467 12.49 15.70 11.52
CA PRO A 467 11.65 15.12 10.47
C PRO A 467 12.37 14.72 9.18
N GLU A 468 13.43 15.44 8.79
CA GLU A 468 14.22 15.19 7.59
C GLU A 468 14.98 13.85 7.62
N ARG A 469 15.14 13.25 8.81
CA ARG A 469 15.77 11.94 8.99
C ARG A 469 14.90 10.79 8.47
N VAL A 470 13.61 11.03 8.17
CA VAL A 470 12.69 10.00 7.65
C VAL A 470 13.27 9.28 6.42
N THR A 471 13.79 10.03 5.44
CA THR A 471 14.32 9.47 4.18
C THR A 471 15.56 8.58 4.38
N GLU A 472 16.30 8.76 5.47
CA GLU A 472 17.46 7.93 5.80
C GLU A 472 17.05 6.69 6.61
N LEU A 473 16.05 6.82 7.48
CA LEU A 473 15.71 5.81 8.48
C LEU A 473 14.55 4.89 8.07
N THR A 474 13.87 5.18 6.96
CA THR A 474 12.69 4.45 6.49
C THR A 474 12.71 4.21 4.98
N SER A 475 11.83 3.32 4.53
CA SER A 475 11.57 2.98 3.13
C SER A 475 11.13 4.18 2.29
N LYS A 476 10.57 5.24 2.91
CA LYS A 476 10.16 6.48 2.22
C LYS A 476 11.27 7.04 1.30
N GLY A 477 12.54 6.92 1.68
CA GLY A 477 13.67 7.38 0.86
C GLY A 477 13.92 6.61 -0.44
N ASN A 478 13.16 5.55 -0.72
CA ASN A 478 13.26 4.75 -1.94
C ASN A 478 11.92 4.31 -2.52
N LEU A 479 10.79 4.76 -1.93
CA LEU A 479 9.48 4.19 -2.15
C LEU A 479 8.56 5.14 -2.92
N VAL A 480 7.94 4.66 -3.99
CA VAL A 480 7.01 5.41 -4.84
C VAL A 480 5.59 4.83 -4.77
N ALA A 481 4.57 5.68 -4.70
CA ALA A 481 3.19 5.24 -4.92
C ALA A 481 2.86 5.25 -6.40
N ILE A 482 2.36 4.14 -6.96
CA ILE A 482 1.78 4.13 -8.30
C ILE A 482 0.27 4.31 -8.13
N VAL A 483 -0.22 5.51 -8.42
CA VAL A 483 -1.61 5.91 -8.18
C VAL A 483 -2.40 5.85 -9.48
N THR A 484 -3.53 5.15 -9.45
CA THR A 484 -4.47 5.06 -10.57
C THR A 484 -5.92 5.01 -10.08
N ASP A 485 -6.87 5.51 -10.88
CA ASP A 485 -8.30 5.23 -10.72
C ASP A 485 -8.80 4.14 -11.69
N GLY A 486 -7.93 3.62 -12.56
CA GLY A 486 -8.24 2.59 -13.55
C GLY A 486 -9.13 3.05 -14.71
N SER A 487 -9.21 4.36 -14.97
CA SER A 487 -10.08 4.91 -16.02
C SER A 487 -9.51 4.86 -17.44
N ALA A 488 -8.21 4.59 -17.61
CA ALA A 488 -7.55 4.61 -18.93
C ALA A 488 -6.55 3.46 -19.15
N VAL A 489 -6.80 2.27 -18.61
CA VAL A 489 -5.81 1.18 -18.54
C VAL A 489 -5.56 0.53 -19.91
N LEU A 490 -4.30 0.54 -20.38
CA LEU A 490 -3.80 -0.24 -21.54
C LEU A 490 -4.66 -0.17 -22.82
N GLY A 491 -5.37 0.93 -23.07
CA GLY A 491 -6.31 1.04 -24.20
C GLY A 491 -7.58 0.18 -24.05
N LEU A 492 -7.76 -0.53 -22.93
CA LEU A 492 -9.00 -1.22 -22.56
C LEU A 492 -10.10 -0.25 -22.10
N GLY A 493 -9.72 1.01 -21.85
CA GLY A 493 -10.61 2.06 -21.37
C GLY A 493 -10.79 1.99 -19.86
N ASP A 494 -11.97 2.37 -19.40
CA ASP A 494 -12.33 2.31 -17.98
C ASP A 494 -12.71 0.88 -17.59
N ILE A 495 -11.79 0.23 -16.86
CA ILE A 495 -11.99 -1.11 -16.29
C ILE A 495 -12.14 -1.08 -14.76
N GLY A 496 -12.04 0.11 -14.17
CA GLY A 496 -12.10 0.33 -12.74
C GLY A 496 -10.80 -0.02 -11.99
N PRO A 497 -10.70 0.40 -10.72
CA PRO A 497 -9.45 0.36 -9.95
C PRO A 497 -8.97 -1.06 -9.63
N GLN A 498 -9.88 -2.00 -9.34
CA GLN A 498 -9.49 -3.37 -9.02
C GLN A 498 -8.88 -4.10 -10.23
N ALA A 499 -9.42 -3.88 -11.42
CA ALA A 499 -8.92 -4.49 -12.65
C ALA A 499 -7.65 -3.81 -13.19
N ALA A 500 -7.33 -2.60 -12.74
CA ALA A 500 -6.08 -1.90 -13.05
C ALA A 500 -4.87 -2.47 -12.28
N LEU A 501 -5.11 -3.07 -11.11
CA LEU A 501 -4.06 -3.54 -10.20
C LEU A 501 -2.98 -4.44 -10.84
N PRO A 502 -3.29 -5.41 -11.74
CA PRO A 502 -2.27 -6.21 -12.42
C PRO A 502 -1.22 -5.39 -13.19
N VAL A 503 -1.63 -4.31 -13.84
CA VAL A 503 -0.75 -3.41 -14.61
C VAL A 503 0.15 -2.62 -13.67
N MET A 504 -0.43 -2.12 -12.58
CA MET A 504 0.32 -1.39 -11.55
C MET A 504 1.36 -2.29 -10.89
N GLU A 505 1.04 -3.57 -10.66
CA GLU A 505 2.02 -4.54 -10.18
C GLU A 505 3.20 -4.69 -11.17
N GLY A 506 2.91 -4.80 -12.47
CA GLY A 506 3.95 -4.89 -13.50
C GLY A 506 4.83 -3.64 -13.57
N LYS A 507 4.26 -2.44 -13.41
CA LYS A 507 5.04 -1.19 -13.33
C LYS A 507 5.93 -1.12 -12.10
N ALA A 508 5.46 -1.61 -10.96
CA ALA A 508 6.31 -1.73 -9.78
C ALA A 508 7.48 -2.70 -9.99
N VAL A 509 7.27 -3.81 -10.74
CA VAL A 509 8.36 -4.70 -11.15
C VAL A 509 9.38 -3.97 -12.04
N LEU A 510 8.92 -3.11 -12.96
CA LEU A 510 9.80 -2.31 -13.81
C LEU A 510 10.62 -1.28 -13.01
N PHE A 511 9.99 -0.55 -12.08
CA PHE A 511 10.70 0.37 -11.16
C PHE A 511 11.85 -0.32 -10.43
N GLN A 512 11.58 -1.51 -9.89
CA GLN A 512 12.59 -2.27 -9.17
C GLN A 512 13.68 -2.78 -10.10
N SER A 513 13.30 -3.39 -11.22
CA SER A 513 14.23 -4.11 -12.09
C SER A 513 15.16 -3.17 -12.85
N LEU A 514 14.66 -2.01 -13.28
CA LEU A 514 15.39 -1.09 -14.14
C LEU A 514 16.11 0.03 -13.36
N ALA A 515 15.63 0.41 -12.18
CA ALA A 515 16.22 1.53 -11.43
C ALA A 515 16.40 1.28 -9.92
N GLY A 516 16.08 0.08 -9.42
CA GLY A 516 16.17 -0.21 -7.99
C GLY A 516 15.23 0.63 -7.12
N VAL A 517 14.22 1.26 -7.72
CA VAL A 517 13.18 2.03 -7.02
C VAL A 517 12.13 1.05 -6.52
N GLU A 518 11.77 1.14 -5.25
CA GLU A 518 10.67 0.36 -4.70
C GLU A 518 9.38 1.10 -5.02
N ALA A 519 8.36 0.42 -5.54
CA ALA A 519 7.08 1.05 -5.86
C ALA A 519 5.92 0.18 -5.45
N PHE A 520 4.84 0.79 -4.95
CA PHE A 520 3.66 0.07 -4.50
C PHE A 520 2.39 0.62 -5.18
N PRO A 521 1.55 -0.26 -5.77
CA PRO A 521 0.26 0.15 -6.34
C PRO A 521 -0.70 0.72 -5.31
N ILE A 522 -1.39 1.81 -5.65
CA ILE A 522 -2.53 2.37 -4.90
C ILE A 522 -3.65 2.66 -5.90
N CYS A 523 -4.51 1.66 -6.11
CA CYS A 523 -5.69 1.76 -6.97
C CYS A 523 -6.86 2.36 -6.19
N LEU A 524 -7.38 3.50 -6.65
CA LEU A 524 -8.35 4.32 -5.93
C LEU A 524 -9.79 4.07 -6.41
N ALA A 525 -10.69 3.77 -5.47
CA ALA A 525 -12.13 3.79 -5.67
C ALA A 525 -12.69 5.23 -5.59
N ALA A 526 -12.11 6.15 -6.37
CA ALA A 526 -12.48 7.55 -6.44
C ALA A 526 -12.43 8.03 -7.89
N ARG A 527 -13.28 8.99 -8.27
CA ARG A 527 -13.35 9.54 -9.64
C ARG A 527 -13.23 11.05 -9.70
N GLU A 528 -13.60 11.74 -8.64
CA GLU A 528 -13.56 13.21 -8.64
C GLU A 528 -12.11 13.70 -8.45
N PRO A 529 -11.61 14.63 -9.30
CA PRO A 529 -10.24 15.14 -9.20
C PRO A 529 -9.85 15.61 -7.79
N ASP A 530 -10.71 16.40 -7.15
CA ASP A 530 -10.46 16.91 -5.80
C ASP A 530 -10.43 15.81 -4.74
N GLU A 531 -11.21 14.76 -4.92
CA GLU A 531 -11.21 13.61 -4.02
C GLU A 531 -9.91 12.82 -4.16
N ILE A 532 -9.49 12.52 -5.39
CA ILE A 532 -8.21 11.86 -5.69
C ILE A 532 -7.05 12.66 -5.10
N VAL A 533 -7.02 13.97 -5.32
CA VAL A 533 -5.97 14.85 -4.79
C VAL A 533 -5.91 14.78 -3.25
N ARG A 534 -7.06 14.86 -2.57
CA ARG A 534 -7.12 14.75 -1.09
C ARG A 534 -6.63 13.39 -0.60
N ILE A 535 -7.01 12.30 -1.26
CA ILE A 535 -6.60 10.94 -0.89
C ILE A 535 -5.09 10.76 -1.06
N VAL A 536 -4.53 11.20 -2.20
CA VAL A 536 -3.09 11.09 -2.48
C VAL A 536 -2.28 11.94 -1.49
N GLU A 537 -2.76 13.15 -1.17
CA GLU A 537 -2.15 13.97 -0.12
C GLU A 537 -2.22 13.32 1.26
N ALA A 538 -3.35 12.67 1.59
CA ALA A 538 -3.53 11.94 2.82
C ALA A 538 -2.49 10.81 2.97
N ILE A 539 -2.25 10.00 1.94
CA ILE A 539 -1.32 8.85 2.00
C ILE A 539 0.16 9.23 1.78
N SER A 540 0.42 10.44 1.29
CA SER A 540 1.76 10.91 0.90
C SER A 540 2.87 10.79 1.97
N PRO A 541 2.61 10.81 3.30
CA PRO A 541 3.66 10.59 4.30
C PRO A 541 4.41 9.28 4.11
N SER A 542 3.76 8.24 3.58
CA SER A 542 4.38 6.92 3.40
C SER A 542 5.36 6.85 2.23
N PHE A 543 5.31 7.81 1.30
CA PHE A 543 5.99 7.72 0.00
C PHE A 543 7.01 8.84 -0.21
N GLY A 544 8.09 8.54 -0.93
CA GLY A 544 9.10 9.51 -1.37
C GLY A 544 8.77 10.18 -2.70
N GLY A 545 7.81 9.64 -3.45
CA GLY A 545 7.33 10.21 -4.71
C GLY A 545 6.00 9.57 -5.16
N ILE A 546 5.29 10.24 -6.07
CA ILE A 546 4.01 9.80 -6.62
C ILE A 546 4.16 9.61 -8.14
N ASN A 547 3.77 8.43 -8.64
CA ASN A 547 3.63 8.13 -10.05
C ASN A 547 2.15 8.01 -10.40
N LEU A 548 1.59 8.98 -11.11
CA LEU A 548 0.23 8.94 -11.64
C LEU A 548 0.18 8.09 -12.91
N GLU A 549 -0.86 7.26 -13.00
CA GLU A 549 -0.93 6.21 -14.02
C GLU A 549 -2.37 5.90 -14.45
N ASP A 550 -2.61 5.70 -15.75
CA ASP A 550 -3.88 5.21 -16.30
C ASP A 550 -5.11 6.03 -15.83
N ILE A 551 -4.96 7.36 -15.71
CA ILE A 551 -6.03 8.31 -15.38
C ILE A 551 -6.47 9.06 -16.64
N SER A 552 -7.77 9.04 -16.94
CA SER A 552 -8.30 9.62 -18.17
C SER A 552 -8.22 11.14 -18.24
N ALA A 553 -7.88 11.66 -19.42
CA ALA A 553 -7.99 13.08 -19.75
C ALA A 553 -9.47 13.52 -19.87
N PRO A 554 -9.81 14.78 -19.51
CA PRO A 554 -8.89 15.85 -19.08
C PRO A 554 -8.59 15.86 -17.56
N ARG A 555 -9.21 14.98 -16.76
CA ARG A 555 -9.10 14.98 -15.29
C ARG A 555 -7.66 14.84 -14.80
N CYS A 556 -6.86 14.04 -15.49
CA CYS A 556 -5.45 13.81 -15.15
C CYS A 556 -4.62 15.11 -15.05
N PHE A 557 -4.92 16.12 -15.88
CA PHE A 557 -4.21 17.41 -15.87
C PHE A 557 -4.46 18.18 -14.58
N GLU A 558 -5.73 18.27 -14.17
CA GLU A 558 -6.13 18.96 -12.95
C GLU A 558 -5.56 18.26 -11.71
N ILE A 559 -5.62 16.93 -11.68
CA ILE A 559 -5.08 16.11 -10.59
C ILE A 559 -3.57 16.34 -10.45
N GLU A 560 -2.81 16.24 -11.55
CA GLU A 560 -1.38 16.44 -11.53
C GLU A 560 -1.00 17.86 -11.06
N ALA A 561 -1.64 18.89 -11.63
CA ALA A 561 -1.36 20.28 -11.28
C ALA A 561 -1.58 20.53 -9.78
N LYS A 562 -2.74 20.11 -9.24
CA LYS A 562 -3.06 20.26 -7.82
C LYS A 562 -2.11 19.47 -6.91
N LEU A 563 -1.69 18.28 -7.31
CA LEU A 563 -0.74 17.49 -6.53
C LEU A 563 0.65 18.12 -6.51
N ARG A 564 1.13 18.66 -7.64
CA ARG A 564 2.41 19.38 -7.71
C ARG A 564 2.42 20.66 -6.88
N GLU A 565 1.27 21.30 -6.71
CA GLU A 565 1.14 22.49 -5.85
C GLU A 565 1.07 22.13 -4.36
N ARG A 566 0.44 21.01 -4.00
CA ARG A 566 0.15 20.64 -2.61
C ARG A 566 1.22 19.76 -1.97
N LEU A 567 1.99 19.02 -2.76
CA LEU A 567 2.98 18.08 -2.25
C LEU A 567 4.41 18.61 -2.39
N ASP A 568 5.21 18.38 -1.36
CA ASP A 568 6.64 18.70 -1.35
C ASP A 568 7.50 17.48 -1.75
N MET A 569 7.14 16.84 -2.86
CA MET A 569 7.79 15.61 -3.36
C MET A 569 7.55 15.44 -4.88
N PRO A 570 8.35 14.62 -5.59
CA PRO A 570 8.21 14.49 -7.03
C PRO A 570 6.90 13.78 -7.38
N VAL A 571 6.09 14.45 -8.20
CA VAL A 571 4.90 13.91 -8.86
C VAL A 571 5.22 13.73 -10.34
N PHE A 572 5.18 12.50 -10.81
CA PHE A 572 5.42 12.12 -12.20
C PHE A 572 4.16 11.48 -12.77
N HIS A 573 3.79 11.79 -14.00
CA HIS A 573 2.67 11.13 -14.67
C HIS A 573 3.21 10.39 -15.89
N ASP A 574 3.06 9.07 -15.93
CA ASP A 574 3.74 8.27 -16.96
C ASP A 574 3.17 8.51 -18.36
N ASP A 575 1.84 8.48 -18.52
CA ASP A 575 1.21 8.74 -19.82
C ASP A 575 1.52 10.12 -20.40
N GLN A 576 1.79 11.11 -19.54
CA GLN A 576 2.14 12.47 -19.95
C GLN A 576 3.65 12.63 -20.09
N HIS A 577 4.37 12.62 -18.96
CA HIS A 577 5.79 12.93 -18.89
C HIS A 577 6.65 11.79 -19.44
N GLY A 578 6.32 10.54 -19.13
CA GLY A 578 7.02 9.36 -19.64
C GLY A 578 7.00 9.36 -21.15
N THR A 579 5.80 9.42 -21.74
CA THR A 579 5.61 9.49 -23.20
C THR A 579 6.34 10.69 -23.82
N ALA A 580 6.23 11.89 -23.23
CA ALA A 580 6.91 13.07 -23.75
C ALA A 580 8.43 12.91 -23.83
N ILE A 581 9.04 12.38 -22.76
CA ILE A 581 10.50 12.19 -22.67
C ILE A 581 10.99 11.22 -23.75
N VAL A 582 10.35 10.05 -23.90
CA VAL A 582 10.81 9.03 -24.83
C VAL A 582 10.57 9.43 -26.29
N VAL A 583 9.48 10.13 -26.58
CA VAL A 583 9.22 10.68 -27.92
C VAL A 583 10.23 11.76 -28.26
N ALA A 584 10.55 12.67 -27.33
CA ALA A 584 11.56 13.68 -27.52
C ALA A 584 12.95 13.07 -27.77
N ALA A 585 13.33 12.03 -27.02
CA ALA A 585 14.58 11.32 -27.22
C ALA A 585 14.68 10.70 -28.62
N ALA A 586 13.64 10.00 -29.06
CA ALA A 586 13.61 9.39 -30.38
C ALA A 586 13.58 10.45 -31.51
N LEU A 587 12.90 11.58 -31.31
CA LEU A 587 12.90 12.69 -32.26
C LEU A 587 14.29 13.36 -32.38
N LEU A 588 15.00 13.57 -31.27
CA LEU A 588 16.35 14.11 -31.28
C LEU A 588 17.28 13.26 -32.16
N ASN A 589 17.21 11.93 -32.01
CA ASN A 589 18.00 11.01 -32.82
C ASN A 589 17.50 10.92 -34.27
N GLY A 590 16.20 10.96 -34.50
CA GLY A 590 15.63 11.04 -35.85
C GLY A 590 16.10 12.30 -36.60
N LEU A 591 16.18 13.45 -35.91
CA LEU A 591 16.68 14.69 -36.49
C LEU A 591 18.19 14.66 -36.73
N ARG A 592 18.98 14.06 -35.82
CA ARG A 592 20.41 13.77 -36.05
C ARG A 592 20.60 12.95 -37.32
N LEU A 593 19.83 11.87 -37.48
CA LEU A 593 19.87 11.00 -38.66
C LEU A 593 19.46 11.74 -39.94
N ARG A 594 18.41 12.56 -39.88
CA ARG A 594 17.92 13.36 -41.01
C ARG A 594 18.85 14.52 -41.38
N GLY A 595 19.76 14.92 -40.48
CA GLY A 595 20.58 16.13 -40.62
C GLY A 595 19.80 17.43 -40.37
N GLY A 596 18.71 17.37 -39.61
CA GLY A 596 17.85 18.53 -39.29
C GLY A 596 18.10 19.13 -37.91
N THR A 597 17.56 20.33 -37.67
CA THR A 597 17.64 21.02 -36.37
C THR A 597 16.25 21.20 -35.75
N MET A 598 16.18 21.23 -34.41
CA MET A 598 14.90 21.33 -33.68
C MET A 598 14.12 22.60 -34.09
N GLY A 599 14.79 23.75 -34.17
CA GLY A 599 14.16 25.05 -34.45
C GLY A 599 13.60 25.23 -35.88
N GLU A 600 13.99 24.38 -36.83
CA GLU A 600 13.50 24.41 -38.20
C GLU A 600 12.45 23.32 -38.48
N THR A 601 12.29 22.39 -37.54
CA THR A 601 11.43 21.21 -37.70
C THR A 601 9.97 21.56 -37.40
N ARG A 602 9.07 21.12 -38.28
CA ARG A 602 7.61 21.24 -38.09
C ARG A 602 6.97 19.88 -37.92
N VAL A 603 6.19 19.70 -36.86
CA VAL A 603 5.67 18.38 -36.45
C VAL A 603 4.14 18.38 -36.46
N ALA A 604 3.53 17.35 -37.05
CA ALA A 604 2.12 17.03 -36.78
C ALA A 604 2.02 16.07 -35.60
N ILE A 605 1.20 16.41 -34.60
CA ILE A 605 0.82 15.48 -33.53
C ILE A 605 -0.65 15.15 -33.70
N ASN A 606 -0.97 13.88 -33.96
CA ASN A 606 -2.34 13.42 -34.06
C ASN A 606 -2.80 12.75 -32.77
N GLY A 607 -3.61 13.45 -32.00
CA GLY A 607 -4.03 13.10 -30.65
C GLY A 607 -3.81 14.27 -29.69
N ALA A 608 -4.89 14.94 -29.28
CA ALA A 608 -4.85 16.04 -28.32
C ALA A 608 -5.30 15.62 -26.90
N GLY A 609 -4.87 14.43 -26.47
CA GLY A 609 -5.06 13.93 -25.11
C GLY A 609 -3.87 14.24 -24.19
N ALA A 610 -3.79 13.55 -23.05
CA ALA A 610 -2.73 13.67 -22.05
C ALA A 610 -1.32 13.62 -22.66
N ALA A 611 -0.99 12.52 -23.35
CA ALA A 611 0.30 12.33 -23.99
C ALA A 611 0.61 13.40 -25.05
N GLY A 612 -0.34 13.68 -25.96
CA GLY A 612 -0.09 14.60 -27.08
C GLY A 612 0.15 16.04 -26.65
N ILE A 613 -0.58 16.53 -25.65
CA ILE A 613 -0.35 17.86 -25.07
C ILE A 613 1.00 17.92 -24.35
N ALA A 614 1.35 16.88 -23.58
CA ALA A 614 2.64 16.83 -22.87
C ALA A 614 3.84 16.76 -23.84
N VAL A 615 3.75 15.94 -24.90
CA VAL A 615 4.76 15.88 -25.98
C VAL A 615 4.91 17.25 -26.62
N ALA A 616 3.81 17.90 -27.02
CA ALA A 616 3.85 19.23 -27.64
C ALA A 616 4.57 20.26 -26.75
N LYS A 617 4.22 20.32 -25.45
CA LYS A 617 4.84 21.24 -24.50
C LYS A 617 6.33 20.97 -24.31
N LEU A 618 6.75 19.70 -24.22
CA LEU A 618 8.16 19.35 -24.08
C LEU A 618 8.96 19.67 -25.35
N LEU A 619 8.40 19.41 -26.54
CA LEU A 619 9.05 19.77 -27.80
C LEU A 619 9.21 21.28 -27.95
N LEU A 620 8.20 22.07 -27.55
CA LEU A 620 8.31 23.53 -27.48
C LEU A 620 9.40 23.99 -26.51
N ALA A 621 9.50 23.35 -25.34
CA ALA A 621 10.56 23.63 -24.37
C ALA A 621 11.97 23.27 -24.89
N LEU A 622 12.07 22.26 -25.77
CA LEU A 622 13.30 21.91 -26.51
C LEU A 622 13.59 22.85 -27.68
N GLY A 623 12.68 23.77 -28.01
CA GLY A 623 12.84 24.74 -29.09
C GLY A 623 12.46 24.21 -30.47
N ILE A 624 11.45 23.32 -30.57
CA ILE A 624 10.88 22.91 -31.86
C ILE A 624 10.33 24.13 -32.64
N GLY A 625 10.45 24.11 -33.97
CA GLY A 625 10.04 25.23 -34.82
C GLY A 625 8.52 25.51 -34.81
N ASP A 626 7.70 24.52 -35.15
CA ASP A 626 6.23 24.62 -35.04
C ASP A 626 5.62 23.23 -34.80
N VAL A 627 4.49 23.19 -34.11
CA VAL A 627 3.75 21.95 -33.86
C VAL A 627 2.31 22.15 -34.31
N ILE A 628 1.71 21.19 -34.98
CA ILE A 628 0.30 21.20 -35.35
C ILE A 628 -0.38 20.02 -34.66
N LEU A 629 -1.13 20.31 -33.60
CA LEU A 629 -1.91 19.29 -32.90
C LEU A 629 -3.24 19.08 -33.61
N CYS A 630 -3.60 17.83 -33.87
CA CYS A 630 -4.90 17.44 -34.40
C CYS A 630 -5.67 16.62 -33.37
N ASP A 631 -6.99 16.83 -33.31
CA ASP A 631 -7.93 15.96 -32.62
C ASP A 631 -8.99 15.42 -33.60
N ARG A 632 -10.03 14.77 -33.08
CA ARG A 632 -11.11 14.19 -33.92
C ARG A 632 -11.83 15.21 -34.81
N ALA A 633 -11.76 16.51 -34.50
CA ALA A 633 -12.36 17.57 -35.29
C ALA A 633 -11.31 18.38 -36.08
N GLY A 634 -10.08 17.88 -36.20
CA GLY A 634 -9.01 18.45 -37.01
C GLY A 634 -7.99 19.25 -36.21
N ALA A 635 -7.23 20.09 -36.91
CA ALA A 635 -6.19 20.93 -36.33
C ALA A 635 -6.72 21.83 -35.21
N ILE A 636 -5.94 21.97 -34.15
CA ILE A 636 -6.16 22.90 -33.05
C ILE A 636 -5.50 24.24 -33.43
N TYR A 637 -6.27 25.32 -33.31
CA TYR A 637 -5.84 26.67 -33.68
C TYR A 637 -6.52 27.72 -32.79
N ALA A 638 -5.87 28.86 -32.63
CA ALA A 638 -6.40 29.97 -31.84
C ALA A 638 -7.77 30.44 -32.40
N GLY A 639 -8.78 30.55 -31.52
CA GLY A 639 -10.13 30.96 -31.90
C GLY A 639 -11.06 29.83 -32.35
N ARG A 640 -10.61 28.57 -32.35
CA ARG A 640 -11.50 27.41 -32.55
C ARG A 640 -12.55 27.34 -31.44
N THR A 641 -13.83 27.21 -31.81
CA THR A 641 -14.97 27.26 -30.86
C THR A 641 -15.52 25.90 -30.44
N GLY A 642 -15.33 24.84 -31.25
CA GLY A 642 -15.86 23.50 -31.00
C GLY A 642 -14.82 22.49 -30.51
N HIS A 643 -15.24 21.59 -29.61
CA HIS A 643 -14.43 20.49 -29.04
C HIS A 643 -13.16 20.94 -28.29
N MET A 644 -13.22 22.10 -27.64
CA MET A 644 -12.10 22.72 -26.92
C MET A 644 -12.29 22.68 -25.39
N ASP A 645 -11.34 22.09 -24.68
CA ASP A 645 -11.13 22.24 -23.24
C ASP A 645 -10.05 23.30 -22.94
N ASP A 646 -9.74 23.55 -21.66
CA ASP A 646 -8.76 24.56 -21.25
C ASP A 646 -7.35 24.23 -21.72
N SER A 647 -6.94 22.96 -21.66
CA SER A 647 -5.63 22.52 -22.13
C SER A 647 -5.48 22.70 -23.64
N LYS A 648 -6.54 22.43 -24.41
CA LYS A 648 -6.55 22.71 -25.86
C LYS A 648 -6.54 24.21 -26.17
N ARG A 649 -7.21 25.04 -25.37
CA ARG A 649 -7.16 26.50 -25.52
C ARG A 649 -5.76 27.04 -25.28
N GLU A 650 -5.09 26.54 -24.25
CA GLU A 650 -3.70 26.88 -23.95
C GLU A 650 -2.78 26.49 -25.12
N ILE A 651 -2.82 25.23 -25.55
CA ILE A 651 -1.91 24.75 -26.61
C ILE A 651 -2.18 25.44 -27.95
N ALA A 652 -3.42 25.81 -28.27
CA ALA A 652 -3.78 26.57 -29.46
C ALA A 652 -3.10 27.95 -29.54
N GLY A 653 -2.73 28.54 -28.40
CA GLY A 653 -1.99 29.80 -28.33
C GLY A 653 -0.47 29.64 -28.46
N MET A 654 0.04 28.41 -28.29
CA MET A 654 1.48 28.10 -28.28
C MET A 654 1.94 27.38 -29.55
N THR A 655 1.01 26.84 -30.34
CA THR A 655 1.25 25.96 -31.48
C THR A 655 0.52 26.45 -32.72
N ASN A 656 0.79 25.83 -33.87
CA ASN A 656 0.15 26.11 -35.15
C ASN A 656 0.26 27.59 -35.54
N HIS A 657 1.48 28.11 -35.56
CA HIS A 657 1.77 29.51 -35.87
C HIS A 657 1.32 29.92 -37.28
N SER A 658 1.24 28.94 -38.19
CA SER A 658 0.73 29.13 -39.55
C SER A 658 -0.81 29.11 -39.65
N GLY A 659 -1.52 28.86 -38.55
CA GLY A 659 -2.99 28.91 -38.49
C GLY A 659 -3.67 27.89 -39.42
N ARG A 660 -3.07 26.71 -39.62
CA ARG A 660 -3.65 25.67 -40.48
C ARG A 660 -4.96 25.17 -39.88
N VAL A 661 -5.96 25.00 -40.75
CA VAL A 661 -7.29 24.50 -40.42
C VAL A 661 -7.63 23.35 -41.36
N GLY A 662 -8.23 22.29 -40.83
CA GLY A 662 -8.59 21.10 -41.58
C GLY A 662 -8.34 19.82 -40.79
N LEU A 663 -8.69 18.68 -41.39
CA LEU A 663 -8.35 17.35 -40.90
C LEU A 663 -6.84 17.09 -41.05
N LEU A 664 -6.34 16.03 -40.40
CA LEU A 664 -4.92 15.65 -40.43
C LEU A 664 -4.36 15.62 -41.87
N ALA A 665 -5.04 14.92 -42.78
CA ALA A 665 -4.65 14.79 -44.19
C ALA A 665 -4.51 16.15 -44.91
N GLU A 666 -5.27 17.16 -44.50
CA GLU A 666 -5.27 18.49 -45.11
C GLU A 666 -4.13 19.37 -44.55
N VAL A 667 -3.65 19.09 -43.34
CA VAL A 667 -2.67 19.94 -42.64
C VAL A 667 -1.28 19.33 -42.52
N ILE A 668 -1.12 18.02 -42.76
CA ILE A 668 0.15 17.30 -42.63
C ILE A 668 1.16 17.60 -43.75
N GLY A 669 0.68 18.15 -44.87
CA GLY A 669 1.49 18.43 -46.06
C GLY A 669 2.75 19.27 -45.76
N GLY A 670 3.90 18.76 -46.20
CA GLY A 670 5.20 19.41 -46.06
C GLY A 670 5.74 19.50 -44.62
N LEU A 671 5.16 18.78 -43.65
CA LEU A 671 5.71 18.67 -42.30
C LEU A 671 6.83 17.63 -42.23
N ASP A 672 7.75 17.82 -41.29
CA ASP A 672 9.00 17.08 -41.15
C ASP A 672 8.86 15.78 -40.35
N ALA A 673 7.95 15.78 -39.39
CA ALA A 673 7.65 14.60 -38.58
C ALA A 673 6.16 14.48 -38.26
N PHE A 674 5.74 13.23 -38.05
CA PHE A 674 4.41 12.88 -37.57
C PHE A 674 4.52 12.11 -36.26
N ILE A 675 3.73 12.48 -35.26
CA ILE A 675 3.60 11.76 -33.99
C ILE A 675 2.14 11.38 -33.77
N GLY A 676 1.87 10.09 -33.84
CA GLY A 676 0.57 9.49 -33.60
C GLY A 676 0.40 9.10 -32.14
N LEU A 677 -0.61 9.66 -31.49
CA LEU A 677 -1.02 9.38 -30.11
C LEU A 677 -2.55 9.29 -30.05
N SER A 678 -3.14 8.64 -31.06
CA SER A 678 -4.60 8.65 -31.27
C SER A 678 -5.18 7.26 -31.50
N ALA A 679 -5.37 6.85 -32.75
CA ALA A 679 -6.12 5.67 -33.13
C ALA A 679 -5.48 4.94 -34.31
N ALA A 680 -5.73 3.63 -34.37
CA ALA A 680 -5.30 2.76 -35.44
C ALA A 680 -5.70 3.29 -36.83
N GLY A 681 -4.77 3.21 -37.79
CA GLY A 681 -5.05 3.56 -39.19
C GLY A 681 -5.30 5.05 -39.44
N ALA A 682 -4.96 5.93 -38.50
CA ALA A 682 -5.19 7.37 -38.65
C ALA A 682 -4.24 8.06 -39.65
N LEU A 683 -3.19 7.38 -40.12
CA LEU A 683 -2.23 7.89 -41.11
C LEU A 683 -2.17 6.96 -42.32
N GLY A 684 -2.46 7.49 -43.51
CA GLY A 684 -2.37 6.77 -44.77
C GLY A 684 -1.03 6.92 -45.47
N GLN A 685 -0.75 6.07 -46.46
CA GLN A 685 0.46 6.21 -47.29
C GLN A 685 0.47 7.51 -48.10
N ASP A 686 -0.69 7.99 -48.54
CA ASP A 686 -0.78 9.25 -49.28
C ASP A 686 -0.47 10.46 -48.38
N ASP A 687 -0.82 10.38 -47.09
CA ASP A 687 -0.45 11.40 -46.10
C ASP A 687 1.06 11.46 -45.92
N VAL A 688 1.73 10.29 -45.79
CA VAL A 688 3.20 10.21 -45.68
C VAL A 688 3.88 10.75 -46.94
N ARG A 689 3.37 10.42 -48.14
CA ARG A 689 3.89 10.96 -49.41
C ARG A 689 3.74 12.48 -49.53
N ALA A 690 2.75 13.07 -48.86
CA ALA A 690 2.50 14.50 -48.85
C ALA A 690 3.38 15.27 -47.85
N MET A 691 4.06 14.59 -46.92
CA MET A 691 5.00 15.19 -45.97
C MET A 691 6.26 15.73 -46.66
N ALA A 692 7.14 16.39 -45.89
CA ALA A 692 8.45 16.78 -46.39
C ALA A 692 9.28 15.56 -46.80
N PRO A 693 10.31 15.71 -47.67
CA PRO A 693 11.25 14.64 -47.96
C PRO A 693 11.87 14.05 -46.69
N ASP A 694 12.07 12.73 -46.73
CA ASP A 694 12.64 11.93 -45.65
C ASP A 694 11.95 12.20 -44.29
N PRO A 695 10.61 12.05 -44.19
CA PRO A 695 9.88 12.37 -42.97
C PRO A 695 10.12 11.32 -41.88
N LEU A 696 10.07 11.76 -40.63
CA LEU A 696 10.11 10.89 -39.45
C LEU A 696 8.69 10.53 -39.01
N VAL A 697 8.39 9.24 -38.85
CA VAL A 697 7.03 8.78 -38.50
C VAL A 697 7.04 8.03 -37.17
N PHE A 698 6.40 8.60 -36.15
CA PHE A 698 6.20 7.97 -34.84
C PHE A 698 4.74 7.50 -34.76
N ALA A 699 4.46 6.24 -35.07
CA ALA A 699 3.11 5.66 -35.06
C ALA A 699 2.90 4.86 -33.75
N LEU A 700 2.52 5.56 -32.67
CA LEU A 700 2.61 5.06 -31.30
C LEU A 700 1.30 4.46 -30.77
N ALA A 701 0.21 4.45 -31.54
CA ALA A 701 -1.01 3.77 -31.13
C ALA A 701 -0.78 2.26 -30.90
N ASN A 702 -1.38 1.75 -29.83
CA ASN A 702 -1.34 0.34 -29.45
C ASN A 702 -2.77 -0.25 -29.36
N PRO A 703 -2.98 -1.53 -29.70
CA PRO A 703 -2.00 -2.48 -30.26
C PRO A 703 -1.80 -2.36 -31.78
N ILE A 704 -2.60 -1.54 -32.46
CA ILE A 704 -2.51 -1.31 -33.91
C ILE A 704 -2.06 0.15 -34.13
N PRO A 705 -0.91 0.39 -34.79
CA PRO A 705 -0.37 1.73 -34.98
C PRO A 705 -1.19 2.56 -35.98
N GLU A 706 -0.94 3.87 -36.01
CA GLU A 706 -1.53 4.79 -36.99
C GLU A 706 -1.22 4.38 -38.44
N ILE A 707 -0.01 3.86 -38.67
CA ILE A 707 0.43 3.22 -39.90
C ILE A 707 1.45 2.13 -39.54
N THR A 708 1.48 1.01 -40.25
CA THR A 708 2.50 -0.03 -40.02
C THR A 708 3.86 0.42 -40.58
N PRO A 709 4.99 0.03 -39.96
CA PRO A 709 6.32 0.45 -40.42
C PRO A 709 6.61 0.20 -41.89
N ASP A 710 6.24 -0.96 -42.43
CA ASP A 710 6.46 -1.31 -43.84
C ASP A 710 5.75 -0.32 -44.78
N LEU A 711 4.47 -0.05 -44.53
CA LEU A 711 3.67 0.88 -45.34
C LEU A 711 4.19 2.32 -45.27
N ALA A 712 4.69 2.76 -44.12
CA ALA A 712 5.27 4.09 -43.94
C ALA A 712 6.61 4.21 -44.68
N LYS A 713 7.48 3.19 -44.61
CA LYS A 713 8.74 3.13 -45.36
C LYS A 713 8.49 3.12 -46.87
N ASP A 714 7.54 2.29 -47.34
CA ASP A 714 7.13 2.24 -48.74
C ASP A 714 6.55 3.58 -49.26
N ALA A 715 6.03 4.40 -48.35
CA ALA A 715 5.52 5.73 -48.65
C ALA A 715 6.59 6.83 -48.58
N GLY A 716 7.83 6.49 -48.19
CA GLY A 716 8.98 7.40 -48.21
C GLY A 716 9.49 7.84 -46.84
N ALA A 717 8.97 7.30 -45.73
CA ALA A 717 9.48 7.64 -44.40
C ALA A 717 10.95 7.22 -44.20
N LEU A 718 11.77 8.14 -43.68
CA LEU A 718 13.18 7.89 -43.40
C LEU A 718 13.37 6.89 -42.27
N ALA A 719 12.60 7.08 -41.19
CA ALA A 719 12.62 6.24 -40.01
C ALA A 719 11.22 6.14 -39.42
N VAL A 720 10.91 4.99 -38.85
CA VAL A 720 9.61 4.72 -38.23
C VAL A 720 9.82 4.21 -36.81
N ALA A 721 9.08 4.77 -35.87
CA ALA A 721 9.06 4.35 -34.48
C ALA A 721 7.63 3.97 -34.07
N THR A 722 7.49 2.98 -33.19
CA THR A 722 6.18 2.47 -32.77
C THR A 722 6.11 2.24 -31.26
N GLY A 723 4.90 2.11 -30.71
CA GLY A 723 4.72 1.67 -29.33
C GLY A 723 4.90 0.14 -29.12
N ARG A 724 5.11 -0.61 -30.21
CA ARG A 724 5.12 -2.08 -30.22
C ARG A 724 6.54 -2.64 -30.09
N SER A 725 6.68 -3.70 -29.30
CA SER A 725 7.97 -4.35 -29.02
C SER A 725 8.48 -5.29 -30.12
N ASP A 726 7.65 -5.63 -31.11
CA ASP A 726 8.02 -6.49 -32.23
C ASP A 726 8.57 -5.73 -33.44
N TYR A 727 8.62 -4.39 -33.39
CA TYR A 727 9.23 -3.55 -34.41
C TYR A 727 10.48 -2.84 -33.87
N PRO A 728 11.41 -2.43 -34.77
CA PRO A 728 12.50 -1.53 -34.40
C PRO A 728 11.97 -0.20 -33.85
N ASN A 729 12.83 0.54 -33.12
CA ASN A 729 12.50 1.84 -32.54
C ASN A 729 11.26 1.83 -31.64
N GLN A 730 11.21 0.90 -30.67
CA GLN A 730 10.10 0.89 -29.71
C GLN A 730 10.19 2.11 -28.78
N VAL A 731 9.19 2.99 -28.87
CA VAL A 731 9.00 4.10 -27.94
C VAL A 731 8.23 3.57 -26.73
N ASN A 732 8.95 3.34 -25.63
CA ASN A 732 8.42 2.71 -24.43
C ASN A 732 8.74 3.54 -23.19
N ASN A 733 7.71 3.95 -22.44
CA ASN A 733 7.83 4.80 -21.25
C ASN A 733 8.73 4.21 -20.15
N SER A 734 8.92 2.88 -20.13
CA SER A 734 9.83 2.22 -19.19
C SER A 734 11.30 2.66 -19.29
N LEU A 735 11.69 3.28 -20.40
CA LEU A 735 12.98 3.95 -20.56
C LEU A 735 13.11 5.23 -19.71
N ALA A 736 11.99 5.85 -19.32
CA ALA A 736 11.97 7.14 -18.65
C ALA A 736 11.60 7.03 -17.16
N PHE A 737 10.40 6.55 -16.84
CA PHE A 737 9.83 6.71 -15.49
C PHE A 737 10.69 6.13 -14.35
N PRO A 738 11.36 4.96 -14.50
CA PRO A 738 12.20 4.42 -13.42
C PRO A 738 13.41 5.31 -13.15
N GLY A 739 14.12 5.72 -14.21
CA GLY A 739 15.33 6.53 -14.13
C GLY A 739 15.08 7.94 -13.62
N VAL A 740 14.01 8.58 -14.11
CA VAL A 740 13.61 9.94 -13.67
C VAL A 740 13.32 9.95 -12.18
N LEU A 741 12.53 9.00 -11.67
CA LEU A 741 12.20 8.96 -10.24
C LEU A 741 13.38 8.51 -9.38
N ARG A 742 14.26 7.63 -9.86
CA ARG A 742 15.54 7.33 -9.18
C ARG A 742 16.36 8.59 -8.94
N GLY A 743 16.59 9.36 -10.01
CA GLY A 743 17.32 10.63 -9.93
C GLY A 743 16.64 11.62 -8.99
N ALA A 744 15.32 11.78 -9.10
CA ALA A 744 14.52 12.66 -8.25
C ALA A 744 14.63 12.29 -6.76
N LEU A 745 14.56 10.99 -6.42
CA LEU A 745 14.67 10.51 -5.04
C LEU A 745 16.07 10.73 -4.46
N ASP A 746 17.13 10.52 -5.24
CA ASP A 746 18.51 10.66 -4.76
C ASP A 746 18.89 12.11 -4.44
N VAL A 747 18.37 13.06 -5.21
CA VAL A 747 18.56 14.51 -4.93
C VAL A 747 17.47 15.09 -4.01
N LYS A 748 16.50 14.27 -3.58
CA LYS A 748 15.33 14.69 -2.79
C LYS A 748 14.58 15.84 -3.45
N ALA A 749 14.32 15.71 -4.75
CA ALA A 749 13.62 16.71 -5.55
C ALA A 749 12.22 16.97 -4.98
N ARG A 750 11.81 18.24 -4.96
CA ARG A 750 10.47 18.65 -4.56
C ARG A 750 9.47 18.59 -5.71
N VAL A 751 9.95 18.67 -6.95
CA VAL A 751 9.15 18.67 -8.18
C VAL A 751 9.90 17.96 -9.29
N VAL A 752 9.18 17.48 -10.31
CA VAL A 752 9.76 17.14 -11.62
C VAL A 752 9.46 18.30 -12.58
N ASN A 753 10.47 19.10 -12.89
CA ASN A 753 10.36 20.25 -13.80
C ASN A 753 10.72 19.88 -15.24
N ASP A 754 10.61 20.84 -16.16
CA ASP A 754 10.85 20.59 -17.58
C ASP A 754 12.33 20.42 -17.89
N GLU A 755 13.23 21.08 -17.16
CA GLU A 755 14.68 20.88 -17.29
C GLU A 755 15.08 19.43 -16.96
N MET A 756 14.47 18.82 -15.94
CA MET A 756 14.68 17.40 -15.62
C MET A 756 14.18 16.48 -16.74
N LYS A 757 13.03 16.79 -17.35
CA LYS A 757 12.47 16.01 -18.47
C LYS A 757 13.35 16.12 -19.72
N ILE A 758 13.82 17.32 -20.04
CA ILE A 758 14.76 17.59 -21.14
C ILE A 758 16.06 16.82 -20.90
N ALA A 759 16.63 16.91 -19.71
CA ALA A 759 17.85 16.18 -19.37
C ALA A 759 17.68 14.66 -19.51
N ALA A 760 16.54 14.11 -19.11
CA ALA A 760 16.23 12.69 -19.31
C ALA A 760 16.11 12.32 -20.80
N ALA A 761 15.42 13.14 -21.60
CA ALA A 761 15.27 12.89 -23.04
C ALA A 761 16.63 12.92 -23.77
N VAL A 762 17.47 13.91 -23.45
CA VAL A 762 18.83 14.02 -24.00
C VAL A 762 19.68 12.82 -23.57
N ALA A 763 19.65 12.44 -22.28
CA ALA A 763 20.42 11.31 -21.79
C ALA A 763 20.04 9.99 -22.49
N ILE A 764 18.75 9.75 -22.74
CA ILE A 764 18.29 8.57 -23.50
C ILE A 764 18.77 8.65 -24.96
N ALA A 765 18.67 9.82 -25.59
CA ALA A 765 19.11 10.01 -26.97
C ALA A 765 20.62 9.76 -27.15
N GLU A 766 21.43 10.22 -26.19
CA GLU A 766 22.90 10.07 -26.18
C GLU A 766 23.39 8.63 -25.99
N LEU A 767 22.54 7.71 -25.52
CA LEU A 767 22.88 6.28 -25.46
C LEU A 767 23.06 5.67 -26.86
N VAL A 768 22.42 6.25 -27.88
CA VAL A 768 22.61 5.83 -29.29
C VAL A 768 23.77 6.63 -29.88
N THR A 769 24.90 5.94 -30.06
CA THR A 769 26.10 6.55 -30.64
C THR A 769 25.94 6.84 -32.13
N ASP A 770 26.77 7.72 -32.68
CA ASP A 770 26.74 8.05 -34.12
C ASP A 770 26.97 6.82 -35.02
N ASP A 771 27.73 5.82 -34.55
CA ASP A 771 28.01 4.58 -35.29
C ASP A 771 26.84 3.59 -35.26
N GLU A 772 25.97 3.65 -34.25
CA GLU A 772 24.79 2.80 -34.10
C GLU A 772 23.53 3.42 -34.69
N LEU A 773 23.49 4.75 -34.77
CA LEU A 773 22.34 5.52 -35.24
C LEU A 773 21.95 5.12 -36.67
N SER A 774 20.74 4.61 -36.82
CA SER A 774 20.20 4.20 -38.12
C SER A 774 18.69 4.36 -38.17
N ALA A 775 18.09 4.20 -39.35
CA ALA A 775 16.64 4.27 -39.54
C ALA A 775 15.86 3.27 -38.66
N ASP A 776 16.50 2.17 -38.27
CA ASP A 776 15.93 1.11 -37.43
C ASP A 776 16.47 1.16 -35.98
N TYR A 777 17.30 2.15 -35.63
CA TYR A 777 17.85 2.29 -34.29
C TYR A 777 18.03 3.77 -33.90
N LEU A 778 16.95 4.38 -33.44
CA LEU A 778 16.84 5.76 -32.95
C LEU A 778 16.75 5.83 -31.42
N ILE A 779 16.36 4.76 -30.75
CA ILE A 779 16.14 4.70 -29.30
C ILE A 779 16.53 3.30 -28.80
N PRO A 780 17.20 3.19 -27.63
CA PRO A 780 17.61 1.90 -27.10
C PRO A 780 16.42 1.01 -26.72
N ASP A 781 16.66 -0.29 -26.61
CA ASP A 781 15.66 -1.23 -26.12
C ASP A 781 15.49 -1.10 -24.59
N SER A 782 14.30 -1.41 -24.08
CA SER A 782 14.01 -1.30 -22.64
C SER A 782 14.79 -2.27 -21.74
N LEU A 783 15.46 -3.28 -22.33
CA LEU A 783 16.30 -4.24 -21.61
C LEU A 783 17.81 -4.13 -21.93
N ASP A 784 18.22 -3.14 -22.70
CA ASP A 784 19.65 -2.78 -22.85
C ASP A 784 20.18 -2.16 -21.54
#